data_AF-A0A953NZQ8-F1
#
_entry.id   AF-A0A953NZQ8-F1
#
_cell.length_a   1.000
_cell.length_b   1.000
_cell.length_c   1.000
_cell.angle_alpha   90.00
_cell.angle_beta   90.00
_cell.angle_gamma   90.00
#
_symmetry.space_group_name_H-M   'P 1'
#
loop_
_entity.id
_entity.type
_entity.pdbx_description
1 polymer ?
#
loop_
_entity_poly.entity_id
_entity_poly.type
_entity_poly.pdbx_seq_one_letter_code
_entity_poly.pdbx_strand_id
1 'polypeptide(L)'
;FRVAYGQDISPARAQEIDRLTFDPTLREQRNPFFYGLVAFENSYLGLDRLLDEIIKPLDSRSRELVMDLALVSFYCSEGFPAADFDALCGALHQQKRPFRAISPFTVSVAQHIKIPHRLMAAKTLRLLARVPDHWEADLGKFALTLLQHLRSLKLHESDRLKEMVTSVFVTRDTTALLTADTDILAGGLPRQRRFAPLIHDLRSAEIARKVLQRVFNDWPSEPHFAVHYARHLLYEEPREIEQAMRVADLSRQTELGKKDDTVIHTLGMCYRIRMESTLKAAREQSQPFSAVESTLESNSGAALKHFAAAANINPISEYGHLSSIQTVSTLLRGATELSGTDLAGLLRGPRQRWLASALERAEESIAALQARPSSRLSVRSRRIIAEWALVYGQVEKVIQQLRVLSESQQDAGVRRALCSAMLTKYKRRWISIPDGDLQTITRLMERNIETNDFSDSDLSRWLRASRLRRGFQMERAIERLIDWHKLRPNAVEPAFYLYVFYFLQWLNSGRTNEGYIRAVQKWLDVCRQNRPLGNKQWSYEWLVERGGRFNAVHFSDLEFDPVQTIIGRTPQLSGRLKQLGRLEGTLSRYFGPQHALVDLGQHFPIHITPRSEIVRDHEGRRLKMIVSFSYDGAVGWDPELVRV
;
A
#
# COMPACT_ATOMS: atom_id res chain seq x y z
N PHE A 1 26.20 2.52 42.24
CA PHE A 1 26.73 2.48 40.86
C PHE A 1 27.01 3.89 40.31
N ARG A 2 25.98 4.73 40.07
CA ARG A 2 26.13 6.14 39.60
C ARG A 2 27.18 6.95 40.38
N VAL A 3 27.18 6.85 41.71
CA VAL A 3 28.15 7.55 42.58
C VAL A 3 29.58 7.01 42.44
N ALA A 4 29.73 5.72 42.11
CA ALA A 4 31.04 5.04 42.10
C ALA A 4 31.73 5.07 40.72
N TYR A 5 30.96 5.15 39.63
CA TYR A 5 31.49 5.01 38.26
C TYR A 5 31.02 6.13 37.31
N GLY A 6 30.26 7.12 37.80
CA GLY A 6 29.65 8.15 36.95
C GLY A 6 30.64 9.05 36.20
N GLN A 7 31.91 9.11 36.61
CA GLN A 7 32.95 9.89 35.94
C GLN A 7 33.63 9.16 34.77
N ASP A 8 33.54 7.82 34.73
CA ASP A 8 34.22 6.96 33.73
C ASP A 8 33.28 6.47 32.61
N ILE A 9 32.02 6.91 32.62
CA ILE A 9 30.96 6.40 31.75
C ILE A 9 30.52 7.49 30.77
N SER A 10 30.43 7.15 29.49
CA SER A 10 29.97 8.09 28.46
C SER A 10 28.52 8.53 28.71
N PRO A 11 28.11 9.74 28.26
CA PRO A 11 26.74 10.23 28.45
C PRO A 11 25.64 9.30 27.91
N ALA A 12 25.90 8.61 26.80
CA ALA A 12 24.98 7.62 26.23
C ALA A 12 24.79 6.40 27.15
N ARG A 13 25.87 5.93 27.79
CA ARG A 13 25.81 4.81 28.74
C ARG A 13 25.15 5.22 30.05
N ALA A 14 25.32 6.45 30.50
CA ALA A 14 24.59 6.98 31.65
C ALA A 14 23.07 6.95 31.40
N GLN A 15 22.61 7.29 30.19
CA GLN A 15 21.20 7.19 29.80
C GLN A 15 20.68 5.75 29.79
N GLU A 16 21.46 4.77 29.29
CA GLU A 16 21.04 3.36 29.33
C GLU A 16 21.03 2.79 30.77
N ILE A 17 21.94 3.23 31.64
CA ILE A 17 21.88 2.91 33.08
C ILE A 17 20.63 3.50 33.72
N ASP A 18 20.23 4.71 33.34
CA ASP A 18 19.00 5.34 33.82
C ASP A 18 17.78 4.59 33.34
N ARG A 19 17.78 4.19 32.07
CA ARG A 19 16.73 3.34 31.52
C ARG A 19 16.63 2.02 32.29
N LEU A 20 17.74 1.33 32.52
CA LEU A 20 17.77 0.10 33.33
C LEU A 20 17.20 0.33 34.75
N THR A 21 17.51 1.48 35.35
CA THR A 21 17.09 1.85 36.71
C THR A 21 15.60 2.18 36.79
N PHE A 22 15.06 2.93 35.84
CA PHE A 22 13.74 3.55 35.94
C PHE A 22 12.68 2.89 35.06
N ASP A 23 13.04 2.25 33.94
CA ASP A 23 12.09 1.57 33.06
C ASP A 23 11.50 0.32 33.74
N PRO A 24 10.18 0.28 34.04
CA PRO A 24 9.57 -0.85 34.74
C PRO A 24 9.65 -2.16 33.96
N THR A 25 9.80 -2.11 32.63
CA THR A 25 9.91 -3.30 31.77
C THR A 25 11.24 -4.04 31.96
N LEU A 26 12.26 -3.38 32.53
CA LEU A 26 13.60 -3.93 32.75
C LEU A 26 13.82 -4.43 34.19
N ARG A 27 12.75 -4.59 34.98
CA ARG A 27 12.84 -4.94 36.40
C ARG A 27 13.68 -6.19 36.68
N GLU A 28 13.57 -7.24 35.86
CA GLU A 28 14.35 -8.48 36.02
C GLU A 28 15.86 -8.28 35.80
N GLN A 29 16.24 -7.21 35.08
CA GLN A 29 17.63 -6.88 34.79
C GLN A 29 18.24 -5.94 35.83
N ARG A 30 17.51 -5.52 36.87
CA ARG A 30 18.01 -4.59 37.90
C ARG A 30 18.89 -5.28 38.93
N ASN A 31 20.03 -5.82 38.50
CA ASN A 31 21.02 -6.45 39.36
C ASN A 31 22.45 -6.04 38.96
N PRO A 32 23.45 -6.23 39.84
CA PRO A 32 24.81 -5.75 39.61
C PRO A 32 25.44 -6.21 38.30
N PHE A 33 25.07 -7.39 37.81
CA PHE A 33 25.60 -7.93 36.56
C PHE A 33 25.24 -7.06 35.36
N PHE A 34 23.97 -6.67 35.22
CA PHE A 34 23.53 -5.83 34.09
C PHE A 34 24.01 -4.40 34.19
N TYR A 35 24.11 -3.83 35.40
CA TYR A 35 24.74 -2.52 35.57
C TYR A 35 26.20 -2.54 35.13
N GLY A 36 26.96 -3.59 35.47
CA GLY A 36 28.33 -3.80 34.97
C GLY A 36 28.37 -4.01 33.46
N LEU A 37 27.47 -4.83 32.90
CA LEU A 37 27.39 -5.11 31.47
C LEU A 37 27.08 -3.85 30.65
N VAL A 38 26.10 -3.04 31.07
CA VAL A 38 25.72 -1.80 30.37
C VAL A 38 26.83 -0.74 30.49
N ALA A 39 27.52 -0.69 31.63
CA ALA A 39 28.60 0.27 31.85
C ALA A 39 29.88 -0.04 31.07
N PHE A 40 30.27 -1.32 31.01
CA PHE A 40 31.59 -1.74 30.51
C PHE A 40 31.54 -2.56 29.20
N GLU A 41 30.36 -3.03 28.79
CA GLU A 41 30.10 -3.76 27.54
C GLU A 41 31.12 -4.89 27.28
N ASN A 42 31.92 -4.78 26.20
CA ASN A 42 32.91 -5.78 25.81
C ASN A 42 34.04 -5.94 26.84
N SER A 43 34.29 -4.91 27.67
CA SER A 43 35.33 -4.93 28.72
C SER A 43 34.83 -5.53 30.04
N TYR A 44 33.56 -5.93 30.11
CA TYR A 44 33.00 -6.51 31.32
C TYR A 44 33.43 -7.97 31.51
N LEU A 45 34.46 -8.20 32.33
CA LEU A 45 35.00 -9.53 32.64
C LEU A 45 33.96 -10.54 33.17
N GLY A 46 32.94 -10.03 33.88
CA GLY A 46 31.87 -10.86 34.42
C GLY A 46 31.05 -11.58 33.35
N LEU A 47 31.00 -11.03 32.12
CA LEU A 47 30.31 -11.66 31.00
C LEU A 47 31.00 -12.95 30.55
N ASP A 48 32.33 -12.92 30.36
CA ASP A 48 33.07 -14.07 29.87
C ASP A 48 33.02 -15.23 30.87
N ARG A 49 33.16 -14.91 32.18
CA ARG A 49 33.00 -15.89 33.25
C ARG A 49 31.60 -16.54 33.27
N LEU A 50 30.55 -15.73 33.17
CA LEU A 50 29.17 -16.25 33.15
C LEU A 50 28.95 -17.21 31.97
N LEU A 51 29.42 -16.83 30.77
CA LEU A 51 29.23 -17.65 29.57
C LEU A 51 30.06 -18.94 29.63
N ASP A 52 31.28 -18.89 30.17
CA ASP A 52 32.11 -20.07 30.38
C ASP A 52 31.48 -21.08 31.35
N GLU A 53 30.95 -20.60 32.48
CA GLU A 53 30.26 -21.43 33.48
C GLU A 53 29.02 -22.13 32.89
N ILE A 54 28.40 -21.51 31.88
CA ILE A 54 27.22 -22.06 31.21
C ILE A 54 27.62 -23.01 30.08
N ILE A 55 28.54 -22.63 29.20
CA ILE A 55 28.79 -23.33 27.92
C ILE A 55 29.74 -24.51 28.09
N LYS A 56 30.79 -24.40 28.92
CA LYS A 56 31.81 -25.45 29.06
C LYS A 56 31.23 -26.81 29.51
N PRO A 57 30.29 -26.86 30.48
CA PRO A 57 29.72 -28.13 30.94
C PRO A 57 28.71 -28.76 29.98
N LEU A 58 28.29 -28.07 28.92
CA LEU A 58 27.21 -28.52 28.04
C LEU A 58 27.67 -29.63 27.10
N ASP A 59 26.85 -30.67 27.01
CA ASP A 59 26.92 -31.66 25.94
C ASP A 59 26.50 -31.07 24.58
N SER A 60 26.64 -31.86 23.52
CA SER A 60 26.35 -31.39 22.15
C SER A 60 24.90 -30.90 21.98
N ARG A 61 23.92 -31.59 22.59
CA ARG A 61 22.49 -31.23 22.45
C ARG A 61 22.14 -29.96 23.21
N SER A 62 22.69 -29.82 24.40
CA SER A 62 22.54 -28.64 25.26
C SER A 62 23.15 -27.41 24.59
N ARG A 63 24.29 -27.57 23.92
CA ARG A 63 24.91 -26.49 23.12
C ARG A 63 24.00 -26.03 21.99
N GLU A 64 23.35 -26.94 21.28
CA GLU A 64 22.38 -26.57 20.23
C GLU A 64 21.17 -25.81 20.80
N LEU A 65 20.61 -26.22 21.94
CA LEU A 65 19.51 -25.50 22.59
C LEU A 65 19.90 -24.08 23.04
N VAL A 66 21.11 -23.92 23.58
CA VAL A 66 21.62 -22.59 23.97
C VAL A 66 21.90 -21.73 22.74
N MET A 67 22.39 -22.32 21.66
CA MET A 67 22.56 -21.65 20.37
C MET A 67 21.22 -21.19 19.79
N ASP A 68 20.18 -22.02 19.81
CA ASP A 68 18.84 -21.68 19.35
C ASP A 68 18.28 -20.48 20.11
N LEU A 69 18.37 -20.51 21.45
CA LEU A 69 17.94 -19.42 22.31
C LEU A 69 18.73 -18.13 22.02
N ALA A 70 20.05 -18.24 21.82
CA ALA A 70 20.89 -17.09 21.51
C ALA A 70 20.57 -16.49 20.14
N LEU A 71 20.34 -17.33 19.12
CA LEU A 71 19.99 -16.88 17.78
C LEU A 71 18.66 -16.12 17.79
N VAL A 72 17.62 -16.70 18.42
CA VAL A 72 16.31 -16.04 18.56
C VAL A 72 16.45 -14.75 19.35
N SER A 73 17.17 -14.74 20.46
CA SER A 73 17.34 -13.53 21.30
C SER A 73 18.12 -12.41 20.60
N PHE A 74 18.98 -12.75 19.63
CA PHE A 74 19.75 -11.77 18.88
C PHE A 74 18.92 -11.13 17.75
N TYR A 75 18.04 -11.91 17.09
CA TYR A 75 17.27 -11.47 15.92
C TYR A 75 15.78 -11.20 16.17
N CYS A 76 15.23 -11.59 17.32
CA CYS A 76 13.84 -11.35 17.74
C CYS A 76 13.82 -10.58 19.06
N SER A 77 13.09 -9.46 19.10
CA SER A 77 13.00 -8.61 20.30
C SER A 77 12.17 -9.24 21.43
N GLU A 78 11.14 -10.01 21.08
CA GLU A 78 10.22 -10.65 22.03
C GLU A 78 10.89 -11.85 22.70
N GLY A 79 11.69 -12.61 21.97
CA GLY A 79 12.36 -13.82 22.44
C GLY A 79 11.70 -15.09 21.93
N PHE A 80 12.07 -16.22 22.54
CA PHE A 80 11.54 -17.54 22.23
C PHE A 80 10.27 -17.79 23.05
N PRO A 81 9.15 -18.26 22.48
CA PRO A 81 8.00 -18.68 23.28
C PRO A 81 8.41 -19.72 24.34
N ALA A 82 8.19 -19.40 25.61
CA ALA A 82 8.78 -20.17 26.72
C ALA A 82 8.30 -21.64 26.74
N ALA A 83 7.01 -21.86 26.46
CA ALA A 83 6.42 -23.20 26.40
C ALA A 83 7.02 -24.05 25.27
N ASP A 84 7.28 -23.45 24.11
CA ASP A 84 7.88 -24.14 22.97
C ASP A 84 9.37 -24.43 23.20
N PHE A 85 10.10 -23.51 23.83
CA PHE A 85 11.48 -23.75 24.25
C PHE A 85 11.57 -24.87 25.29
N ASP A 86 10.65 -24.90 26.26
CA ASP A 86 10.56 -25.97 27.26
C ASP A 86 10.20 -27.31 26.61
N ALA A 87 9.33 -27.31 25.60
CA ALA A 87 9.02 -28.50 24.81
C ALA A 87 10.24 -29.01 24.02
N LEU A 88 11.06 -28.12 23.45
CA LEU A 88 12.34 -28.48 22.83
C LEU A 88 13.32 -29.08 23.84
N CYS A 89 13.45 -28.46 25.02
CA CYS A 89 14.25 -29.01 26.11
C CYS A 89 13.74 -30.40 26.53
N GLY A 90 12.42 -30.60 26.55
CA GLY A 90 11.78 -31.90 26.76
C GLY A 90 12.18 -32.95 25.72
N ALA A 91 12.14 -32.58 24.44
CA ALA A 91 12.43 -33.48 23.34
C ALA A 91 13.92 -33.79 23.19
N LEU A 92 14.80 -32.82 23.46
CA LEU A 92 16.22 -32.89 23.12
C LEU A 92 17.14 -33.03 24.35
N HIS A 93 16.66 -32.73 25.56
CA HIS A 93 17.47 -32.69 26.78
C HIS A 93 16.72 -33.12 28.05
N GLN A 94 16.08 -34.29 28.02
CA GLN A 94 15.53 -34.99 29.21
C GLN A 94 14.68 -34.10 30.14
N GLN A 95 13.89 -33.17 29.58
CA GLN A 95 13.00 -32.25 30.30
C GLN A 95 13.65 -31.25 31.26
N LYS A 96 14.93 -30.90 31.05
CA LYS A 96 15.56 -29.80 31.80
C LYS A 96 16.10 -28.75 30.85
N ARG A 97 16.10 -27.49 31.31
CA ARG A 97 16.84 -26.44 30.60
C ARG A 97 18.34 -26.68 30.81
N PRO A 98 19.20 -26.41 29.81
CA PRO A 98 20.65 -26.62 29.90
C PRO A 98 21.36 -25.62 30.83
N PHE A 99 20.61 -24.72 31.45
CA PHE A 99 21.10 -23.69 32.37
C PHE A 99 20.19 -23.62 33.60
N ARG A 100 20.74 -23.05 34.68
CA ARG A 100 20.00 -22.89 35.95
C ARG A 100 18.81 -21.96 35.75
N ALA A 101 17.68 -22.31 36.38
CA ALA A 101 16.44 -21.52 36.32
C ALA A 101 16.62 -20.08 36.82
N ILE A 102 17.51 -19.88 37.80
CA ILE A 102 17.90 -18.57 38.30
C ILE A 102 19.32 -18.29 37.80
N SER A 103 19.43 -17.55 36.70
CA SER A 103 20.69 -17.15 36.09
C SER A 103 20.56 -15.79 35.41
N PRO A 104 21.56 -14.90 35.47
CA PRO A 104 21.59 -13.67 34.67
C PRO A 104 21.58 -13.92 33.16
N PHE A 105 21.78 -15.17 32.73
CA PHE A 105 21.80 -15.57 31.32
C PHE A 105 20.46 -15.48 30.62
N THR A 106 19.35 -15.67 31.34
CA THR A 106 18.00 -15.66 30.76
C THR A 106 17.04 -14.81 31.57
N VAL A 107 16.11 -14.16 30.88
CA VAL A 107 14.96 -13.46 31.48
C VAL A 107 13.67 -13.98 30.89
N SER A 108 12.58 -13.89 31.66
CA SER A 108 11.25 -14.30 31.23
C SER A 108 10.38 -13.06 31.08
N VAL A 109 10.13 -12.65 29.84
CA VAL A 109 9.30 -11.47 29.55
C VAL A 109 7.95 -11.94 29.06
N ALA A 110 6.92 -11.76 29.89
CA ALA A 110 5.58 -12.29 29.67
C ALA A 110 5.60 -13.82 29.43
N GLN A 111 5.30 -14.27 28.21
CA GLN A 111 5.28 -15.69 27.83
C GLN A 111 6.52 -16.12 27.02
N HIS A 112 7.55 -15.28 26.98
CA HIS A 112 8.77 -15.53 26.22
C HIS A 112 9.99 -15.67 27.15
N ILE A 113 10.97 -16.44 26.71
CA ILE A 113 12.30 -16.55 27.31
C ILE A 113 13.33 -15.98 26.33
N LYS A 114 14.28 -15.20 26.83
CA LYS A 114 15.38 -14.69 26.00
C LYS A 114 16.65 -14.47 26.79
N ILE A 115 17.76 -14.40 26.06
CA ILE A 115 18.99 -13.79 26.54
C ILE A 115 18.76 -12.27 26.60
N PRO A 116 18.88 -11.64 27.77
CA PRO A 116 18.42 -10.28 28.05
C PRO A 116 19.15 -9.18 27.27
N HIS A 117 20.39 -9.43 26.85
CA HIS A 117 21.24 -8.42 26.23
C HIS A 117 21.86 -8.92 24.92
N ARG A 118 21.83 -8.07 23.88
CA ARG A 118 22.32 -8.43 22.53
C ARG A 118 23.79 -8.85 22.52
N LEU A 119 24.66 -8.19 23.30
CA LEU A 119 26.07 -8.59 23.44
C LEU A 119 26.24 -9.99 24.04
N MET A 120 25.38 -10.37 25.00
CA MET A 120 25.43 -11.71 25.58
C MET A 120 25.09 -12.75 24.52
N ALA A 121 23.98 -12.54 23.80
CA ALA A 121 23.57 -13.45 22.73
C ALA A 121 24.65 -13.58 21.63
N ALA A 122 25.25 -12.46 21.21
CA ALA A 122 26.35 -12.47 20.24
C ALA A 122 27.58 -13.23 20.74
N LYS A 123 28.03 -12.99 21.98
CA LYS A 123 29.17 -13.73 22.56
C LYS A 123 28.84 -15.23 22.73
N THR A 124 27.61 -15.59 23.08
CA THR A 124 27.17 -16.99 23.12
C THR A 124 27.29 -17.66 21.75
N LEU A 125 26.81 -17.01 20.68
CA LEU A 125 26.95 -17.53 19.31
C LEU A 125 28.41 -17.66 18.89
N ARG A 126 29.27 -16.70 19.28
CA ARG A 126 30.73 -16.78 19.08
C ARG A 126 31.36 -18.00 19.73
N LEU A 127 31.06 -18.24 21.00
CA LEU A 127 31.62 -19.37 21.75
C LEU A 127 31.14 -20.74 21.25
N LEU A 128 29.98 -20.78 20.58
CA LEU A 128 29.40 -22.00 20.02
C LEU A 128 29.76 -22.23 18.53
N ALA A 129 30.39 -21.26 17.88
CA ALA A 129 30.87 -21.40 16.52
C ALA A 129 32.12 -22.27 16.41
N ARG A 130 32.37 -22.80 15.22
CA ARG A 130 33.59 -23.55 14.88
C ARG A 130 34.84 -22.70 15.05
N VAL A 131 34.75 -21.42 14.65
CA VAL A 131 35.81 -20.42 14.80
C VAL A 131 35.20 -19.17 15.43
N PRO A 132 35.48 -18.87 16.72
CA PRO A 132 34.80 -17.79 17.44
C PRO A 132 34.91 -16.40 16.79
N ASP A 133 36.06 -16.08 16.20
CA ASP A 133 36.28 -14.78 15.53
C ASP A 133 35.57 -14.66 14.16
N HIS A 134 35.03 -15.77 13.65
CA HIS A 134 34.32 -15.86 12.37
C HIS A 134 32.98 -16.56 12.52
N TRP A 135 32.33 -16.38 13.67
CA TRP A 135 31.07 -17.03 14.02
C TRP A 135 29.93 -16.74 13.03
N GLU A 136 29.98 -15.62 12.30
CA GLU A 136 29.02 -15.28 11.26
C GLU A 136 28.99 -16.34 10.14
N ALA A 137 30.11 -17.04 9.89
CA ALA A 137 30.19 -18.13 8.92
C ALA A 137 29.32 -19.35 9.31
N ASP A 138 28.98 -19.49 10.59
CA ASP A 138 28.14 -20.57 11.11
C ASP A 138 26.66 -20.18 11.26
N LEU A 139 26.29 -18.91 11.01
CA LEU A 139 24.89 -18.47 11.08
C LEU A 139 23.96 -19.32 10.24
N GLY A 140 24.40 -19.76 9.05
CA GLY A 140 23.62 -20.64 8.19
C GLY A 140 23.35 -22.00 8.83
N LYS A 141 24.35 -22.57 9.49
CA LYS A 141 24.20 -23.83 10.24
C LYS A 141 23.25 -23.62 11.42
N PHE A 142 23.44 -22.57 12.19
CA PHE A 142 22.62 -22.26 13.36
C PHE A 142 21.15 -22.08 12.97
N ALA A 143 20.89 -21.31 11.90
CA ALA A 143 19.55 -21.11 11.33
C ALA A 143 18.88 -22.43 10.93
N LEU A 144 19.59 -23.30 10.21
CA LEU A 144 19.04 -24.58 9.75
C LEU A 144 18.80 -25.56 10.91
N THR A 145 19.69 -25.59 11.90
CA THR A 145 19.51 -26.40 13.11
C THR A 145 18.29 -25.93 13.90
N LEU A 146 18.11 -24.62 14.10
CA LEU A 146 16.92 -24.07 14.74
C LEU A 146 15.64 -24.54 14.00
N LEU A 147 15.58 -24.36 12.68
CA LEU A 147 14.41 -24.78 11.89
C LEU A 147 14.14 -26.28 11.99
N GLN A 148 15.20 -27.11 12.00
CA GLN A 148 15.07 -28.54 12.22
C GLN A 148 14.47 -28.87 13.59
N HIS A 149 14.89 -28.17 14.64
CA HIS A 149 14.34 -28.33 15.99
C HIS A 149 12.88 -27.87 16.06
N LEU A 150 12.56 -26.71 15.51
CA LEU A 150 11.19 -26.19 15.49
C LEU A 150 10.20 -27.16 14.82
N ARG A 151 10.60 -27.78 13.72
CA ARG A 151 9.78 -28.79 13.03
C ARG A 151 9.47 -30.01 13.89
N SER A 152 10.33 -30.34 14.87
CA SER A 152 10.10 -31.48 15.77
C SER A 152 9.02 -31.22 16.83
N LEU A 153 8.59 -29.95 16.99
CA LEU A 153 7.57 -29.58 17.96
C LEU A 153 6.18 -30.07 17.55
N LYS A 154 5.44 -30.59 18.54
CA LYS A 154 4.04 -31.01 18.36
C LYS A 154 3.15 -29.85 17.90
N LEU A 155 3.42 -28.64 18.39
CA LEU A 155 2.69 -27.41 18.06
C LEU A 155 3.48 -26.48 17.13
N HIS A 156 4.21 -27.06 16.15
CA HIS A 156 5.01 -26.29 15.19
C HIS A 156 4.18 -25.31 14.34
N GLU A 157 2.87 -25.53 14.19
CA GLU A 157 1.95 -24.64 13.46
C GLU A 157 1.29 -23.56 14.34
N SER A 158 1.71 -23.39 15.59
CA SER A 158 1.12 -22.39 16.49
C SER A 158 1.46 -20.95 16.07
N ASP A 159 0.50 -20.03 16.26
CA ASP A 159 0.66 -18.62 15.87
C ASP A 159 1.86 -17.95 16.55
N ARG A 160 2.09 -18.23 17.84
CA ARG A 160 3.23 -17.66 18.58
C ARG A 160 4.57 -18.09 17.99
N LEU A 161 4.68 -19.35 17.58
CA LEU A 161 5.89 -19.83 16.95
C LEU A 161 6.08 -19.22 15.57
N LYS A 162 4.99 -19.09 14.80
CA LYS A 162 5.00 -18.40 13.50
C LYS A 162 5.39 -16.94 13.62
N GLU A 163 4.95 -16.21 14.65
CA GLU A 163 5.33 -14.82 14.91
C GLU A 163 6.83 -14.68 15.21
N MET A 164 7.41 -15.63 15.96
CA MET A 164 8.85 -15.69 16.21
C MET A 164 9.63 -16.01 14.93
N VAL A 165 9.23 -17.05 14.19
CA VAL A 165 9.84 -17.41 12.90
C VAL A 165 9.76 -16.23 11.92
N THR A 166 8.61 -15.55 11.88
CA THR A 166 8.41 -14.34 11.08
C THR A 166 9.40 -13.27 11.47
N SER A 167 9.64 -13.03 12.76
CA SER A 167 10.60 -12.02 13.21
C SER A 167 12.06 -12.37 12.88
N VAL A 168 12.42 -13.65 12.97
CA VAL A 168 13.82 -14.09 12.82
C VAL A 168 14.21 -14.20 11.35
N PHE A 169 13.36 -14.83 10.53
CA PHE A 169 13.70 -15.21 9.16
C PHE A 169 13.07 -14.32 8.10
N VAL A 170 12.05 -13.55 8.47
CA VAL A 170 11.20 -12.78 7.56
C VAL A 170 11.08 -11.32 8.04
N THR A 171 10.53 -10.40 7.22
CA THR A 171 10.16 -9.06 7.70
C THR A 171 8.67 -9.00 8.06
N ARG A 172 8.37 -8.43 9.23
CA ARG A 172 7.00 -8.15 9.70
C ARG A 172 6.31 -7.02 8.90
N ASP A 173 7.07 -6.21 8.15
CA ASP A 173 6.54 -5.04 7.46
C ASP A 173 6.23 -5.33 5.98
N THR A 174 4.98 -5.70 5.71
CA THR A 174 4.43 -5.90 4.37
C THR A 174 4.46 -4.63 3.51
N THR A 175 4.40 -3.44 4.13
CA THR A 175 4.53 -2.16 3.42
C THR A 175 5.96 -1.97 2.94
N ALA A 176 6.96 -2.27 3.77
CA ALA A 176 8.37 -2.28 3.37
C ALA A 176 8.63 -3.31 2.26
N LEU A 177 7.97 -4.47 2.33
CA LEU A 177 8.03 -5.52 1.30
C LEU A 177 7.58 -4.96 -0.06
N LEU A 178 6.33 -4.51 -0.18
CA LEU A 178 5.78 -4.00 -1.45
C LEU A 178 6.49 -2.72 -1.93
N THR A 179 7.01 -1.93 -1.00
CA THR A 179 7.88 -0.78 -1.28
C THR A 179 9.16 -1.19 -2.00
N ALA A 180 9.81 -2.26 -1.56
CA ALA A 180 11.03 -2.75 -2.20
C ALA A 180 10.80 -3.18 -3.65
N ASP A 181 9.64 -3.80 -3.95
CA ASP A 181 9.30 -4.32 -5.28
C ASP A 181 9.04 -3.19 -6.29
N THR A 182 8.45 -2.09 -5.82
CA THR A 182 8.06 -0.95 -6.68
C THR A 182 9.18 0.05 -6.91
N ASP A 183 10.33 -0.01 -6.22
CA ASP A 183 11.36 1.05 -6.29
C ASP A 183 12.68 0.60 -6.96
N ILE A 184 12.73 -0.62 -7.49
CA ILE A 184 13.97 -1.26 -7.98
C ILE A 184 14.70 -0.42 -9.04
N LEU A 185 13.95 0.21 -9.96
CA LEU A 185 14.52 1.01 -11.05
C LEU A 185 15.00 2.41 -10.63
N ALA A 186 14.61 2.89 -9.44
CA ALA A 186 14.95 4.23 -8.94
C ALA A 186 15.95 4.22 -7.77
N GLY A 187 16.75 3.15 -7.66
CA GLY A 187 17.76 2.97 -6.60
C GLY A 187 17.32 2.03 -5.47
N GLY A 188 16.07 1.59 -5.44
CA GLY A 188 15.53 0.60 -4.51
C GLY A 188 15.59 1.00 -3.03
N LEU A 189 15.00 0.17 -2.16
CA LEU A 189 15.50 0.09 -0.79
C LEU A 189 16.89 -0.59 -0.82
N PRO A 190 17.85 -0.12 0.00
CA PRO A 190 19.12 -0.83 0.21
C PRO A 190 18.85 -2.30 0.51
N ARG A 191 19.70 -3.22 0.01
CA ARG A 191 19.57 -4.67 0.24
C ARG A 191 19.30 -5.02 1.72
N GLN A 192 19.89 -4.24 2.63
CA GLN A 192 19.72 -4.29 4.09
C GLN A 192 18.28 -4.18 4.60
N ARG A 193 17.35 -3.60 3.82
CA ARG A 193 15.95 -3.40 4.22
C ARG A 193 14.97 -4.34 3.50
N ARG A 194 15.47 -5.27 2.68
CA ARG A 194 14.61 -6.16 1.86
C ARG A 194 14.22 -7.45 2.55
N PHE A 195 15.05 -7.92 3.48
CA PHE A 195 14.92 -9.18 4.19
C PHE A 195 15.17 -8.98 5.69
N ALA A 196 14.86 -10.00 6.48
CA ALA A 196 15.18 -10.01 7.90
C ALA A 196 16.70 -9.81 8.15
N PRO A 197 17.10 -9.22 9.29
CA PRO A 197 18.51 -9.00 9.59
C PRO A 197 19.35 -10.28 9.51
N LEU A 198 18.83 -11.42 9.99
CA LEU A 198 19.52 -12.71 9.88
C LEU A 198 19.84 -13.08 8.43
N ILE A 199 18.86 -12.96 7.52
CA ILE A 199 19.04 -13.29 6.10
C ILE A 199 20.10 -12.40 5.46
N HIS A 200 20.19 -11.14 5.88
CA HIS A 200 21.25 -10.24 5.44
C HIS A 200 22.63 -10.65 5.99
N ASP A 201 22.70 -10.96 7.29
CA ASP A 201 23.95 -11.27 8.00
C ASP A 201 24.57 -12.61 7.57
N LEU A 202 23.81 -13.49 6.90
CA LEU A 202 24.35 -14.70 6.25
C LEU A 202 25.38 -14.41 5.16
N ARG A 203 25.36 -13.22 4.54
CA ARG A 203 26.30 -12.77 3.48
C ARG A 203 26.49 -13.72 2.29
N SER A 204 25.62 -14.72 2.14
CA SER A 204 25.62 -15.70 1.05
C SER A 204 24.20 -15.93 0.56
N ALA A 205 23.96 -15.64 -0.72
CA ALA A 205 22.67 -15.85 -1.35
C ALA A 205 22.28 -17.34 -1.37
N GLU A 206 23.24 -18.25 -1.54
CA GLU A 206 22.97 -19.69 -1.55
C GLU A 206 22.48 -20.17 -0.17
N ILE A 207 23.13 -19.74 0.90
CA ILE A 207 22.77 -20.13 2.27
C ILE A 207 21.42 -19.51 2.66
N ALA A 208 21.23 -18.21 2.37
CA ALA A 208 19.95 -17.53 2.58
C ALA A 208 18.80 -18.21 1.84
N ARG A 209 19.03 -18.63 0.59
CA ARG A 209 18.07 -19.39 -0.22
C ARG A 209 17.70 -20.71 0.44
N LYS A 210 18.68 -21.48 0.92
CA LYS A 210 18.44 -22.75 1.65
C LYS A 210 17.62 -22.53 2.92
N VAL A 211 17.92 -21.49 3.70
CA VAL A 211 17.18 -21.15 4.93
C VAL A 211 15.74 -20.77 4.61
N LEU A 212 15.51 -19.85 3.66
CA LEU A 212 14.14 -19.43 3.28
C LEU A 212 13.35 -20.57 2.64
N GLN A 213 13.98 -21.40 1.82
CA GLN A 213 13.35 -22.61 1.28
C GLN A 213 12.90 -23.55 2.40
N ARG A 214 13.71 -23.70 3.45
CA ARG A 214 13.36 -24.54 4.60
C ARG A 214 12.18 -23.97 5.36
N VAL A 215 12.15 -22.65 5.62
CA VAL A 215 11.00 -21.97 6.23
C VAL A 215 9.73 -22.20 5.40
N PHE A 216 9.78 -22.00 4.09
CA PHE A 216 8.63 -22.25 3.21
C PHE A 216 8.15 -23.71 3.25
N ASN A 217 9.07 -24.68 3.21
CA ASN A 217 8.72 -26.10 3.20
C ASN A 217 8.16 -26.60 4.54
N ASP A 218 8.62 -26.02 5.66
CA ASP A 218 8.17 -26.42 7.00
C ASP A 218 6.81 -25.77 7.38
N TRP A 219 6.41 -24.67 6.72
CA TRP A 219 5.11 -24.00 6.88
C TRP A 219 4.47 -23.64 5.53
N PRO A 220 4.04 -24.63 4.74
CA PRO A 220 3.56 -24.40 3.36
C PRO A 220 2.23 -23.66 3.28
N SER A 221 1.46 -23.63 4.38
CA SER A 221 0.19 -22.91 4.49
C SER A 221 0.37 -21.41 4.69
N GLU A 222 1.56 -20.95 5.12
CA GLU A 222 1.84 -19.56 5.47
C GLU A 222 2.26 -18.74 4.24
N PRO A 223 1.40 -17.87 3.71
CA PRO A 223 1.65 -17.26 2.41
C PRO A 223 2.83 -16.28 2.42
N HIS A 224 3.08 -15.62 3.56
CA HIS A 224 4.16 -14.64 3.66
C HIS A 224 5.53 -15.31 3.55
N PHE A 225 5.70 -16.53 4.07
CA PHE A 225 6.96 -17.26 3.95
C PHE A 225 7.27 -17.61 2.49
N ALA A 226 6.25 -18.03 1.74
CA ALA A 226 6.36 -18.26 0.31
C ALA A 226 6.76 -16.99 -0.45
N VAL A 227 6.15 -15.84 -0.12
CA VAL A 227 6.48 -14.54 -0.73
C VAL A 227 7.94 -14.17 -0.51
N HIS A 228 8.46 -14.29 0.72
CA HIS A 228 9.85 -13.94 1.01
C HIS A 228 10.84 -14.85 0.29
N TYR A 229 10.53 -16.15 0.22
CA TYR A 229 11.33 -17.09 -0.56
C TYR A 229 11.30 -16.77 -2.06
N ALA A 230 10.11 -16.53 -2.63
CA ALA A 230 9.95 -16.15 -4.03
C ALA A 230 10.73 -14.86 -4.37
N ARG A 231 10.64 -13.83 -3.53
CA ARG A 231 11.40 -12.58 -3.71
C ARG A 231 12.91 -12.80 -3.68
N HIS A 232 13.41 -13.63 -2.77
CA HIS A 232 14.83 -13.98 -2.75
C HIS A 232 15.25 -14.66 -4.05
N LEU A 233 14.43 -15.55 -4.62
CA LEU A 233 14.69 -16.18 -5.92
C LEU A 233 14.65 -15.17 -7.09
N LEU A 234 13.82 -14.12 -7.00
CA LEU A 234 13.68 -13.10 -8.04
C LEU A 234 14.84 -12.08 -8.07
N TYR A 235 15.34 -11.69 -6.89
CA TYR A 235 16.23 -10.53 -6.76
C TYR A 235 17.68 -10.88 -6.45
N GLU A 236 17.95 -12.06 -5.91
CA GLU A 236 19.30 -12.47 -5.55
C GLU A 236 19.91 -13.38 -6.61
N GLU A 237 21.18 -13.14 -6.94
CA GLU A 237 21.89 -13.92 -7.95
C GLU A 237 22.35 -15.28 -7.41
N PRO A 238 22.28 -16.35 -8.23
CA PRO A 238 21.66 -16.39 -9.56
C PRO A 238 20.13 -16.35 -9.45
N ARG A 239 19.47 -15.56 -10.30
CA ARG A 239 17.99 -15.47 -10.30
C ARG A 239 17.34 -16.76 -10.79
N GLU A 240 16.28 -17.18 -10.11
CA GLU A 240 15.51 -18.39 -10.42
C GLU A 240 14.02 -18.06 -10.64
N ILE A 241 13.72 -17.32 -11.70
CA ILE A 241 12.39 -16.74 -11.97
C ILE A 241 11.29 -17.81 -12.01
N GLU A 242 11.53 -18.93 -12.72
CA GLU A 242 10.54 -20.01 -12.86
C GLU A 242 10.25 -20.70 -11.52
N GLN A 243 11.27 -20.85 -10.65
CA GLN A 243 11.06 -21.39 -9.31
C GLN A 243 10.28 -20.41 -8.44
N ALA A 244 10.57 -19.11 -8.53
CA ALA A 244 9.81 -18.08 -7.83
C ALA A 244 8.33 -18.06 -8.23
N MET A 245 8.04 -18.21 -9.54
CA MET A 245 6.68 -18.35 -10.06
C MET A 245 5.96 -19.56 -9.47
N ARG A 246 6.62 -20.74 -9.43
CA ARG A 246 6.04 -21.95 -8.82
C ARG A 246 5.70 -21.76 -7.34
N VAL A 247 6.62 -21.15 -6.58
CA VAL A 247 6.42 -20.90 -5.14
C VAL A 247 5.24 -19.94 -4.91
N ALA A 248 5.22 -18.82 -5.64
CA ALA A 248 4.15 -17.82 -5.51
C ALA A 248 2.78 -18.38 -5.96
N ASP A 249 2.74 -19.19 -7.02
CA ASP A 249 1.49 -19.80 -7.48
C ASP A 249 0.98 -20.89 -6.52
N LEU A 250 1.86 -21.74 -5.97
CA LEU A 250 1.46 -22.71 -4.94
C LEU A 250 0.85 -22.00 -3.72
N SER A 251 1.48 -20.92 -3.27
CA SER A 251 0.98 -20.10 -2.17
C SER A 251 -0.37 -19.47 -2.49
N ARG A 252 -0.55 -18.93 -3.69
CA ARG A 252 -1.83 -18.35 -4.16
C ARG A 252 -2.97 -19.36 -4.15
N GLN A 253 -2.68 -20.65 -4.31
CA GLN A 253 -3.70 -21.71 -4.31
C GLN A 253 -4.18 -22.10 -2.89
N THR A 254 -3.53 -21.63 -1.82
CA THR A 254 -3.98 -21.89 -0.45
C THR A 254 -5.17 -21.01 -0.07
N GLU A 255 -5.91 -21.41 0.97
CA GLU A 255 -7.07 -20.65 1.47
C GLU A 255 -6.72 -19.24 1.92
N LEU A 256 -5.56 -19.06 2.54
CA LEU A 256 -5.04 -17.76 2.97
C LEU A 256 -4.47 -16.97 1.78
N GLY A 257 -3.65 -17.62 0.94
CA GLY A 257 -2.95 -16.94 -0.15
C GLY A 257 -3.86 -16.44 -1.27
N LYS A 258 -4.99 -17.10 -1.53
CA LYS A 258 -5.94 -16.63 -2.57
C LYS A 258 -6.61 -15.29 -2.26
N LYS A 259 -6.55 -14.84 -1.00
CA LYS A 259 -7.09 -13.56 -0.51
C LYS A 259 -6.01 -12.59 -0.04
N ASP A 260 -4.74 -12.95 -0.21
CA ASP A 260 -3.61 -12.13 0.21
C ASP A 260 -3.11 -11.29 -0.98
N ASP A 261 -3.20 -9.96 -0.84
CA ASP A 261 -2.79 -9.02 -1.88
C ASP A 261 -1.29 -9.10 -2.18
N THR A 262 -0.48 -9.44 -1.19
CA THR A 262 0.97 -9.50 -1.30
C THR A 262 1.43 -10.74 -2.07
N VAL A 263 0.79 -11.89 -1.86
CA VAL A 263 1.05 -13.12 -2.63
C VAL A 263 0.72 -12.89 -4.10
N ILE A 264 -0.46 -12.35 -4.37
CA ILE A 264 -0.94 -12.10 -5.73
C ILE A 264 -0.06 -11.05 -6.41
N HIS A 265 0.31 -9.98 -5.70
CA HIS A 265 1.25 -8.97 -6.18
C HIS A 265 2.61 -9.57 -6.52
N THR A 266 3.16 -10.43 -5.64
CA THR A 266 4.45 -11.10 -5.85
C THR A 266 4.44 -11.98 -7.11
N LEU A 267 3.34 -12.71 -7.35
CA LEU A 267 3.20 -13.48 -8.60
C LEU A 267 3.17 -12.57 -9.83
N GLY A 268 2.51 -11.40 -9.74
CA GLY A 268 2.59 -10.36 -10.77
C GLY A 268 4.02 -9.85 -11.01
N MET A 269 4.80 -9.67 -9.93
CA MET A 269 6.22 -9.32 -10.02
C MET A 269 7.06 -10.39 -10.71
N CYS A 270 6.78 -11.68 -10.50
CA CYS A 270 7.46 -12.76 -11.21
C CYS A 270 7.27 -12.63 -12.74
N TYR A 271 6.03 -12.43 -13.19
CA TYR A 271 5.74 -12.24 -14.62
C TYR A 271 6.39 -10.97 -15.19
N ARG A 272 6.36 -9.86 -14.44
CA ARG A 272 7.04 -8.62 -14.82
C ARG A 272 8.55 -8.83 -14.98
N ILE A 273 9.21 -9.48 -14.02
CA ILE A 273 10.66 -9.71 -14.07
C ILE A 273 11.02 -10.67 -15.21
N ARG A 274 10.15 -11.66 -15.50
CA ARG A 274 10.32 -12.51 -16.68
C ARG A 274 10.24 -11.70 -17.98
N MET A 275 9.26 -10.80 -18.11
CA MET A 275 9.15 -9.87 -19.24
C MET A 275 10.40 -8.98 -19.36
N GLU A 276 10.87 -8.39 -18.26
CA GLU A 276 12.10 -7.58 -18.24
C GLU A 276 13.33 -8.39 -18.68
N SER A 277 13.43 -9.65 -18.25
CA SER A 277 14.50 -10.56 -18.65
C SER A 277 14.42 -10.93 -20.12
N THR A 278 13.21 -11.13 -20.67
CA THR A 278 12.99 -11.33 -22.11
C THR A 278 13.44 -10.12 -22.91
N LEU A 279 13.08 -8.90 -22.48
CA LEU A 279 13.52 -7.66 -23.14
C LEU A 279 15.05 -7.52 -23.10
N LYS A 280 15.67 -7.79 -21.95
CA LYS A 280 17.13 -7.75 -21.80
C LYS A 280 17.83 -8.74 -22.73
N ALA A 281 17.40 -10.00 -22.73
CA ALA A 281 17.97 -11.03 -23.59
C ALA A 281 17.81 -10.69 -25.08
N ALA A 282 16.64 -10.17 -25.48
CA ALA A 282 16.40 -9.74 -26.85
C ALA A 282 17.38 -8.63 -27.28
N ARG A 283 17.65 -7.65 -26.40
CA ARG A 283 18.66 -6.59 -26.68
C ARG A 283 20.06 -7.16 -26.82
N GLU A 284 20.48 -8.01 -25.88
CA GLU A 284 21.82 -8.63 -25.88
C GLU A 284 22.04 -9.51 -27.12
N GLN A 285 20.98 -10.16 -27.60
CA GLN A 285 20.99 -11.01 -28.79
C GLN A 285 20.61 -10.27 -30.08
N SER A 286 20.38 -8.94 -30.01
CA SER A 286 19.92 -8.12 -31.15
C SER A 286 18.69 -8.69 -31.87
N GLN A 287 17.76 -9.30 -31.12
CA GLN A 287 16.52 -9.85 -31.67
C GLN A 287 15.50 -8.74 -31.93
N PRO A 288 14.77 -8.78 -33.07
CA PRO A 288 13.72 -7.81 -33.34
C PRO A 288 12.53 -8.01 -32.41
N PHE A 289 11.75 -6.93 -32.16
CA PHE A 289 10.54 -6.99 -31.32
C PHE A 289 9.58 -8.13 -31.71
N SER A 290 9.39 -8.37 -33.01
CA SER A 290 8.49 -9.42 -33.52
C SER A 290 8.87 -10.84 -33.08
N ALA A 291 10.15 -11.09 -32.75
CA ALA A 291 10.60 -12.40 -32.30
C ALA A 291 10.16 -12.71 -30.86
N VAL A 292 9.97 -11.68 -30.04
CA VAL A 292 9.63 -11.81 -28.61
C VAL A 292 8.23 -11.30 -28.26
N GLU A 293 7.51 -10.72 -29.22
CA GLU A 293 6.21 -10.07 -29.04
C GLU A 293 5.20 -10.94 -28.27
N SER A 294 5.00 -12.20 -28.68
CA SER A 294 4.04 -13.12 -28.05
C SER A 294 4.37 -13.39 -26.57
N THR A 295 5.66 -13.55 -26.25
CA THR A 295 6.13 -13.75 -24.88
C THR A 295 5.94 -12.50 -24.03
N LEU A 296 6.19 -11.31 -24.61
CA LEU A 296 5.96 -10.04 -23.93
C LEU A 296 4.48 -9.79 -23.67
N GLU A 297 3.60 -10.05 -24.64
CA GLU A 297 2.15 -9.94 -24.48
C GLU A 297 1.65 -10.85 -23.36
N SER A 298 2.04 -12.14 -23.39
CA SER A 298 1.65 -13.11 -22.38
C SER A 298 2.10 -12.72 -20.98
N ASN A 299 3.39 -12.40 -20.81
CA ASN A 299 3.95 -12.07 -19.49
C ASN A 299 3.40 -10.74 -18.95
N SER A 300 3.32 -9.70 -19.78
CA SER A 300 2.78 -8.40 -19.35
C SER A 300 1.29 -8.49 -19.02
N GLY A 301 0.50 -9.21 -19.83
CA GLY A 301 -0.92 -9.43 -19.57
C GLY A 301 -1.14 -10.19 -18.26
N ALA A 302 -0.36 -11.23 -18.00
CA ALA A 302 -0.40 -11.96 -16.74
C ALA A 302 -0.03 -11.06 -15.55
N ALA A 303 1.05 -10.28 -15.64
CA ALA A 303 1.47 -9.35 -14.59
C ALA A 303 0.36 -8.33 -14.26
N LEU A 304 -0.20 -7.66 -15.28
CA LEU A 304 -1.26 -6.66 -15.10
C LEU A 304 -2.53 -7.25 -14.48
N LYS A 305 -2.91 -8.48 -14.86
CA LYS A 305 -4.05 -9.16 -14.25
C LYS A 305 -3.85 -9.38 -12.75
N HIS A 306 -2.64 -9.76 -12.33
CA HIS A 306 -2.33 -10.00 -10.92
C HIS A 306 -2.26 -8.69 -10.13
N PHE A 307 -1.66 -7.64 -10.68
CA PHE A 307 -1.64 -6.33 -10.03
C PHE A 307 -3.03 -5.73 -9.86
N ALA A 308 -3.91 -5.87 -10.86
CA ALA A 308 -5.31 -5.47 -10.74
C ALA A 308 -6.04 -6.28 -9.66
N ALA A 309 -5.81 -7.59 -9.58
CA ALA A 309 -6.40 -8.44 -8.53
C ALA A 309 -5.90 -8.03 -7.12
N ALA A 310 -4.61 -7.76 -6.96
CA ALA A 310 -4.06 -7.27 -5.70
C ALA A 310 -4.66 -5.91 -5.28
N ALA A 311 -4.80 -4.98 -6.23
CA ALA A 311 -5.44 -3.68 -5.98
C ALA A 311 -6.93 -3.81 -5.59
N ASN A 312 -7.63 -4.81 -6.13
CA ASN A 312 -9.03 -5.07 -5.77
C ASN A 312 -9.16 -5.67 -4.35
N ILE A 313 -8.23 -6.51 -3.94
CA ILE A 313 -8.20 -7.10 -2.59
C ILE A 313 -7.88 -6.04 -1.54
N ASN A 314 -6.92 -5.16 -1.84
CA ASN A 314 -6.54 -4.07 -0.95
C ASN A 314 -6.61 -2.71 -1.68
N PRO A 315 -7.81 -2.10 -1.78
CA PRO A 315 -8.00 -0.84 -2.50
C PRO A 315 -7.25 0.35 -1.89
N ILE A 316 -6.84 0.26 -0.62
CA ILE A 316 -6.10 1.33 0.06
C ILE A 316 -4.66 1.38 -0.46
N SER A 317 -4.07 0.21 -0.74
CA SER A 317 -2.71 0.04 -1.22
C SER A 317 -2.48 0.66 -2.61
N GLU A 318 -1.41 1.44 -2.74
CA GLU A 318 -1.00 2.01 -4.04
C GLU A 318 -0.23 0.99 -4.90
N TYR A 319 0.31 -0.08 -4.30
CA TYR A 319 1.36 -0.90 -4.91
C TYR A 319 0.94 -1.65 -6.18
N GLY A 320 -0.29 -2.18 -6.22
CA GLY A 320 -0.83 -2.80 -7.43
C GLY A 320 -0.85 -1.81 -8.61
N HIS A 321 -1.38 -0.60 -8.37
CA HIS A 321 -1.42 0.45 -9.39
C HIS A 321 -0.02 0.90 -9.83
N LEU A 322 0.91 1.10 -8.89
CA LEU A 322 2.28 1.49 -9.23
C LEU A 322 2.99 0.43 -10.06
N SER A 323 2.81 -0.85 -9.73
CA SER A 323 3.44 -1.96 -10.45
C SER A 323 2.88 -2.12 -11.85
N SER A 324 1.58 -1.88 -12.04
CA SER A 324 0.96 -1.81 -13.36
C SER A 324 1.60 -0.71 -14.21
N ILE A 325 1.67 0.53 -13.72
CA ILE A 325 2.22 1.67 -14.47
C ILE A 325 3.68 1.39 -14.88
N GLN A 326 4.48 0.87 -13.96
CA GLN A 326 5.89 0.55 -14.23
C GLN A 326 6.05 -0.57 -15.24
N THR A 327 5.26 -1.65 -15.12
CA THR A 327 5.29 -2.78 -16.06
C THR A 327 5.02 -2.31 -17.48
N VAL A 328 3.97 -1.51 -17.66
CA VAL A 328 3.64 -0.96 -18.98
C VAL A 328 4.70 0.03 -19.46
N SER A 329 5.23 0.89 -18.59
CA SER A 329 6.30 1.81 -18.98
C SER A 329 7.53 1.05 -19.46
N THR A 330 7.95 0.00 -18.75
CA THR A 330 9.11 -0.82 -19.15
C THR A 330 8.84 -1.57 -20.44
N LEU A 331 7.64 -2.14 -20.58
CA LEU A 331 7.20 -2.81 -21.80
C LEU A 331 7.27 -1.88 -23.01
N LEU A 332 6.62 -0.71 -22.95
CA LEU A 332 6.53 0.20 -24.10
C LEU A 332 7.90 0.79 -24.46
N ARG A 333 8.75 1.12 -23.48
CA ARG A 333 10.13 1.56 -23.73
C ARG A 333 10.97 0.45 -24.36
N GLY A 334 10.87 -0.78 -23.86
CA GLY A 334 11.58 -1.92 -24.44
C GLY A 334 11.09 -2.26 -25.85
N ALA A 335 9.79 -2.21 -26.09
CA ALA A 335 9.20 -2.46 -27.39
C ALA A 335 9.64 -1.41 -28.42
N THR A 336 9.65 -0.12 -28.05
CA THR A 336 10.06 0.98 -28.95
C THR A 336 11.54 0.88 -29.29
N GLU A 337 12.37 0.51 -28.33
CA GLU A 337 13.80 0.28 -28.54
C GLU A 337 14.05 -0.91 -29.47
N LEU A 338 13.40 -2.05 -29.23
CA LEU A 338 13.55 -3.27 -30.05
C LEU A 338 12.94 -3.14 -31.46
N SER A 339 11.95 -2.26 -31.64
CA SER A 339 11.35 -2.00 -32.96
C SER A 339 12.09 -0.92 -33.75
N GLY A 340 12.91 -0.09 -33.10
CA GLY A 340 13.51 1.10 -33.70
C GLY A 340 12.49 2.18 -34.08
N THR A 341 11.28 2.14 -33.50
CA THR A 341 10.19 3.08 -33.81
C THR A 341 9.68 3.79 -32.56
N ASP A 342 9.06 4.96 -32.73
CA ASP A 342 8.34 5.61 -31.64
C ASP A 342 7.03 4.88 -31.29
N LEU A 343 6.39 5.26 -30.19
CA LEU A 343 5.14 4.64 -29.74
C LEU A 343 4.03 4.73 -30.80
N ALA A 344 3.96 5.84 -31.55
CA ALA A 344 2.99 5.97 -32.64
C ALA A 344 3.26 4.96 -33.76
N GLY A 345 4.53 4.74 -34.12
CA GLY A 345 4.94 3.70 -35.06
C GLY A 345 4.59 2.29 -34.58
N LEU A 346 4.80 1.98 -33.30
CA LEU A 346 4.38 0.71 -32.69
C LEU A 346 2.87 0.48 -32.68
N LEU A 347 2.07 1.55 -32.62
CA LEU A 347 0.61 1.43 -32.63
C LEU A 347 0.04 1.38 -34.06
N ARG A 348 0.88 1.32 -35.10
CA ARG A 348 0.42 1.30 -36.49
C ARG A 348 -0.14 -0.06 -36.91
N GLY A 349 0.40 -1.16 -36.39
CA GLY A 349 0.01 -2.50 -36.80
C GLY A 349 -1.25 -3.01 -36.07
N PRO A 350 -2.23 -3.63 -36.75
CA PRO A 350 -3.40 -4.21 -36.10
C PRO A 350 -3.07 -5.35 -35.13
N ARG A 351 -1.93 -6.03 -35.32
CA ARG A 351 -1.40 -7.06 -34.39
C ARG A 351 -0.97 -6.47 -33.05
N GLN A 352 -0.59 -5.19 -33.01
CA GLN A 352 -0.05 -4.50 -31.84
C GLN A 352 -1.14 -3.83 -30.97
N ARG A 353 -2.42 -4.15 -31.21
CA ARG A 353 -3.57 -3.63 -30.44
C ARG A 353 -3.45 -3.85 -28.94
N TRP A 354 -2.81 -4.94 -28.54
CA TRP A 354 -2.63 -5.29 -27.14
C TRP A 354 -1.74 -4.28 -26.40
N LEU A 355 -0.84 -3.57 -27.11
CA LEU A 355 -0.07 -2.45 -26.56
C LEU A 355 -0.95 -1.25 -26.23
N ALA A 356 -1.98 -0.98 -27.03
CA ALA A 356 -2.98 0.06 -26.73
C ALA A 356 -3.78 -0.31 -25.47
N SER A 357 -4.17 -1.58 -25.34
CA SER A 357 -4.81 -2.09 -24.12
C SER A 357 -3.88 -2.02 -22.91
N ALA A 358 -2.59 -2.31 -23.06
CA ALA A 358 -1.61 -2.15 -21.97
C ALA A 358 -1.48 -0.68 -21.55
N LEU A 359 -1.34 0.24 -22.51
CA LEU A 359 -1.32 1.69 -22.27
C LEU A 359 -2.54 2.13 -21.45
N GLU A 360 -3.72 1.62 -21.83
CA GLU A 360 -4.99 1.91 -21.17
C GLU A 360 -5.03 1.42 -19.71
N ARG A 361 -4.55 0.20 -19.45
CA ARG A 361 -4.44 -0.35 -18.08
C ARG A 361 -3.57 0.49 -17.14
N ALA A 362 -2.48 1.05 -17.68
CA ALA A 362 -1.64 1.97 -16.90
C ALA A 362 -2.39 3.28 -16.58
N GLU A 363 -3.15 3.82 -17.53
CA GLU A 363 -3.96 5.02 -17.34
C GLU A 363 -5.14 4.80 -16.38
N GLU A 364 -5.77 3.62 -16.40
CA GLU A 364 -6.74 3.22 -15.37
C GLU A 364 -6.11 3.23 -13.98
N SER A 365 -4.89 2.72 -13.84
CA SER A 365 -4.15 2.73 -12.57
C SER A 365 -3.80 4.14 -12.10
N ILE A 366 -3.42 5.03 -13.03
CA ILE A 366 -3.16 6.45 -12.73
C ILE A 366 -4.46 7.14 -12.29
N ALA A 367 -5.56 6.92 -13.00
CA ALA A 367 -6.86 7.48 -12.67
C ALA A 367 -7.34 7.02 -11.28
N ALA A 368 -7.14 5.74 -10.93
CA ALA A 368 -7.46 5.20 -9.62
C ALA A 368 -6.64 5.87 -8.50
N LEU A 369 -5.34 6.09 -8.71
CA LEU A 369 -4.50 6.84 -7.77
C LEU A 369 -4.97 8.31 -7.65
N GLN A 370 -5.25 8.96 -8.79
CA GLN A 370 -5.68 10.36 -8.86
C GLN A 370 -7.15 10.57 -8.46
N ALA A 371 -7.92 9.51 -8.18
CA ALA A 371 -9.23 9.59 -7.55
C ALA A 371 -9.14 10.05 -6.09
N ARG A 372 -7.92 10.17 -5.54
CA ARG A 372 -7.62 10.75 -4.24
C ARG A 372 -6.80 12.04 -4.40
N PRO A 373 -6.86 12.96 -3.41
CA PRO A 373 -6.02 14.16 -3.40
C PRO A 373 -4.55 13.85 -3.50
N SER A 374 -3.82 14.73 -4.18
CA SER A 374 -2.37 14.65 -4.32
C SER A 374 -1.63 14.69 -2.97
N SER A 375 -2.22 15.32 -1.95
CA SER A 375 -1.72 15.36 -0.57
C SER A 375 -1.68 13.99 0.10
N ARG A 376 -2.47 13.02 -0.38
CA ARG A 376 -2.53 11.65 0.14
C ARG A 376 -1.76 10.64 -0.70
N LEU A 377 -1.33 11.01 -1.90
CA LEU A 377 -0.45 10.18 -2.69
C LEU A 377 0.93 10.10 -2.03
N SER A 378 1.56 8.93 -2.07
CA SER A 378 2.97 8.85 -1.70
C SER A 378 3.83 9.69 -2.65
N VAL A 379 5.01 10.14 -2.18
CA VAL A 379 6.01 10.82 -3.02
C VAL A 379 6.34 9.98 -4.25
N ARG A 380 6.42 8.66 -4.08
CA ARG A 380 6.67 7.68 -5.14
C ARG A 380 5.56 7.70 -6.19
N SER A 381 4.30 7.63 -5.77
CA SER A 381 3.15 7.67 -6.67
C SER A 381 3.17 8.92 -7.56
N ARG A 382 3.43 10.09 -6.96
CA ARG A 382 3.58 11.34 -7.73
C ARG A 382 4.72 11.28 -8.75
N ARG A 383 5.88 10.73 -8.36
CA ARG A 383 7.04 10.57 -9.25
C ARG A 383 6.72 9.65 -10.44
N ILE A 384 6.17 8.45 -10.18
CA ILE A 384 5.83 7.46 -11.22
C ILE A 384 4.79 8.04 -12.20
N ILE A 385 3.77 8.74 -11.70
CA ILE A 385 2.76 9.40 -12.56
C ILE A 385 3.40 10.50 -13.42
N ALA A 386 4.36 11.25 -12.88
CA ALA A 386 5.07 12.28 -13.65
C ALA A 386 5.97 11.65 -14.73
N GLU A 387 6.72 10.60 -14.41
CA GLU A 387 7.57 9.86 -15.35
C GLU A 387 6.77 9.19 -16.48
N TRP A 388 5.55 8.74 -16.19
CA TRP A 388 4.65 8.15 -17.18
C TRP A 388 4.32 9.10 -18.33
N ALA A 389 4.27 10.42 -18.08
CA ALA A 389 4.04 11.40 -19.15
C ALA A 389 5.10 11.32 -20.27
N LEU A 390 6.32 10.86 -19.95
CA LEU A 390 7.41 10.69 -20.91
C LEU A 390 7.22 9.48 -21.83
N VAL A 391 6.37 8.51 -21.47
CA VAL A 391 6.13 7.28 -22.25
C VAL A 391 5.44 7.58 -23.58
N TYR A 392 4.56 8.59 -23.60
CA TYR A 392 3.86 8.98 -24.82
C TYR A 392 4.79 9.59 -25.88
N GLY A 393 5.90 10.19 -25.46
CA GLY A 393 6.77 10.97 -26.35
C GLY A 393 5.99 12.04 -27.11
N GLN A 394 5.81 11.82 -28.41
CA GLN A 394 5.05 12.72 -29.29
C GLN A 394 3.54 12.44 -29.21
N VAL A 395 2.89 12.93 -28.14
CA VAL A 395 1.48 12.64 -27.80
C VAL A 395 0.51 12.89 -28.96
N GLU A 396 0.70 13.94 -29.76
CA GLU A 396 -0.18 14.25 -30.90
C GLU A 396 -0.12 13.17 -31.99
N LYS A 397 1.06 12.59 -32.26
CA LYS A 397 1.20 11.48 -33.21
C LYS A 397 0.49 10.23 -32.70
N VAL A 398 0.59 9.96 -31.39
CA VAL A 398 -0.11 8.85 -30.75
C VAL A 398 -1.63 9.04 -30.85
N ILE A 399 -2.14 10.25 -30.59
CA ILE A 399 -3.55 10.59 -30.77
C ILE A 399 -3.99 10.34 -32.23
N GLN A 400 -3.23 10.83 -33.21
CA GLN A 400 -3.55 10.65 -34.62
C GLN A 400 -3.63 9.17 -35.00
N GLN A 401 -2.66 8.36 -34.56
CA GLN A 401 -2.64 6.94 -34.85
C GLN A 401 -3.81 6.21 -34.18
N LEU A 402 -4.10 6.51 -32.92
CA LEU A 402 -5.23 5.92 -32.20
C LEU A 402 -6.58 6.33 -32.79
N ARG A 403 -6.72 7.55 -33.35
CA ARG A 403 -7.93 7.96 -34.09
C ARG A 403 -8.17 7.03 -35.30
N VAL A 404 -7.15 6.83 -36.13
CA VAL A 404 -7.22 5.94 -37.31
C VAL A 404 -7.59 4.51 -36.89
N LEU A 405 -6.96 3.99 -35.84
CA LEU A 405 -7.30 2.67 -35.31
C LEU A 405 -8.75 2.61 -34.78
N SER A 406 -9.21 3.65 -34.08
CA SER A 406 -10.56 3.68 -33.51
C SER A 406 -11.68 3.77 -34.53
N GLU A 407 -11.39 4.31 -35.72
CA GLU A 407 -12.35 4.41 -36.83
C GLU A 407 -12.37 3.14 -37.68
N SER A 408 -11.19 2.54 -37.91
CA SER A 408 -11.06 1.31 -38.67
C SER A 408 -11.48 0.06 -37.88
N GLN A 409 -11.49 0.11 -36.55
CA GLN A 409 -11.75 -1.03 -35.67
C GLN A 409 -12.80 -0.70 -34.61
N GLN A 410 -13.74 -1.61 -34.37
CA GLN A 410 -14.76 -1.48 -33.32
C GLN A 410 -14.25 -1.93 -31.93
N ASP A 411 -13.02 -1.57 -31.56
CA ASP A 411 -12.38 -2.02 -30.31
C ASP A 411 -12.53 -0.98 -29.18
N ALA A 412 -13.04 -1.42 -28.02
CA ALA A 412 -13.25 -0.55 -26.86
C ALA A 412 -11.94 -0.10 -26.19
N GLY A 413 -10.93 -0.97 -26.15
CA GLY A 413 -9.62 -0.68 -25.58
C GLY A 413 -8.89 0.41 -26.35
N VAL A 414 -8.94 0.38 -27.68
CA VAL A 414 -8.39 1.46 -28.53
C VAL A 414 -9.09 2.80 -28.27
N ARG A 415 -10.43 2.81 -28.13
CA ARG A 415 -11.18 4.04 -27.83
C ARG A 415 -10.83 4.60 -26.44
N ARG A 416 -10.63 3.73 -25.44
CA ARG A 416 -10.16 4.12 -24.10
C ARG A 416 -8.71 4.64 -24.12
N ALA A 417 -7.82 4.01 -24.88
CA ALA A 417 -6.45 4.48 -25.08
C ALA A 417 -6.42 5.85 -25.77
N LEU A 418 -7.26 6.07 -26.79
CA LEU A 418 -7.40 7.37 -27.46
C LEU A 418 -7.87 8.45 -26.48
N CYS A 419 -8.91 8.16 -25.69
CA CYS A 419 -9.38 9.06 -24.63
C CYS A 419 -8.24 9.42 -23.67
N SER A 420 -7.47 8.42 -23.21
CA SER A 420 -6.36 8.63 -22.28
C SER A 420 -5.21 9.45 -22.88
N ALA A 421 -4.90 9.26 -24.17
CA ALA A 421 -3.94 10.09 -24.88
C ALA A 421 -4.40 11.55 -24.98
N MET A 422 -5.69 11.78 -25.27
CA MET A 422 -6.30 13.11 -25.27
C MET A 422 -6.24 13.76 -23.87
N LEU A 423 -6.56 13.01 -22.81
CA LEU A 423 -6.40 13.51 -21.44
C LEU A 423 -4.94 13.86 -21.13
N THR A 424 -3.99 13.05 -21.59
CA THR A 424 -2.55 13.28 -21.40
C THR A 424 -2.07 14.57 -22.06
N LYS A 425 -2.53 14.88 -23.28
CA LYS A 425 -2.28 16.15 -23.97
C LYS A 425 -2.60 17.37 -23.09
N TYR A 426 -3.66 17.28 -22.29
CA TYR A 426 -4.11 18.32 -21.37
C TYR A 426 -3.68 18.08 -19.91
N LYS A 427 -2.57 17.36 -19.70
CA LYS A 427 -1.99 17.07 -18.36
C LYS A 427 -3.00 16.43 -17.40
N ARG A 428 -3.96 15.67 -17.92
CA ARG A 428 -5.04 15.00 -17.19
C ARG A 428 -5.95 15.97 -16.41
N ARG A 429 -6.06 17.23 -16.84
CA ARG A 429 -6.97 18.23 -16.26
C ARG A 429 -8.20 18.40 -17.13
N TRP A 430 -9.34 17.85 -16.68
CA TRP A 430 -10.60 17.86 -17.42
C TRP A 430 -11.05 19.28 -17.78
N ILE A 431 -10.95 20.22 -16.83
CA ILE A 431 -11.33 21.62 -17.01
C ILE A 431 -10.57 22.36 -18.13
N SER A 432 -9.40 21.84 -18.54
CA SER A 432 -8.56 22.47 -19.59
C SER A 432 -8.83 21.93 -21.00
N ILE A 433 -9.71 20.95 -21.14
CA ILE A 433 -10.00 20.30 -22.42
C ILE A 433 -11.01 21.16 -23.21
N PRO A 434 -10.73 21.51 -24.48
CA PRO A 434 -11.67 22.23 -25.34
C PRO A 434 -12.95 21.43 -25.61
N ASP A 435 -14.06 22.14 -25.83
CA ASP A 435 -15.40 21.54 -26.04
C ASP A 435 -15.44 20.53 -27.19
N GLY A 436 -14.71 20.75 -28.29
CA GLY A 436 -14.63 19.80 -29.40
C GLY A 436 -13.94 18.47 -29.05
N ASP A 437 -12.91 18.52 -28.19
CA ASP A 437 -12.25 17.32 -27.68
C ASP A 437 -13.11 16.63 -26.62
N LEU A 438 -13.83 17.39 -25.78
CA LEU A 438 -14.83 16.84 -24.85
C LEU A 438 -15.96 16.11 -25.61
N GLN A 439 -16.47 16.69 -26.70
CA GLN A 439 -17.48 16.05 -27.56
C GLN A 439 -16.94 14.74 -28.15
N THR A 440 -15.68 14.75 -28.60
CA THR A 440 -15.02 13.55 -29.10
C THR A 440 -14.93 12.47 -28.02
N ILE A 441 -14.50 12.82 -26.81
CA ILE A 441 -14.43 11.89 -25.67
C ILE A 441 -15.82 11.33 -25.33
N THR A 442 -16.83 12.19 -25.21
CA THR A 442 -18.22 11.77 -24.94
C THR A 442 -18.68 10.74 -25.98
N ARG A 443 -18.49 11.00 -27.27
CA ARG A 443 -18.89 10.10 -28.36
C ARG A 443 -18.15 8.76 -28.32
N LEU A 444 -16.85 8.76 -28.01
CA LEU A 444 -16.06 7.53 -27.90
C LEU A 444 -16.55 6.66 -26.73
N MET A 445 -16.86 7.28 -25.59
CA MET A 445 -17.37 6.56 -24.42
C MET A 445 -18.81 6.10 -24.62
N GLU A 446 -19.68 6.89 -25.26
CA GLU A 446 -21.04 6.46 -25.63
C GLU A 446 -21.01 5.16 -26.47
N ARG A 447 -20.13 5.10 -27.48
CA ARG A 447 -19.92 3.87 -28.26
C ARG A 447 -19.46 2.70 -27.42
N ASN A 448 -18.63 2.91 -26.40
CA ASN A 448 -18.24 1.83 -25.48
C ASN A 448 -19.43 1.36 -24.65
N ILE A 449 -20.19 2.29 -24.07
CA ILE A 449 -21.34 2.03 -23.20
C ILE A 449 -22.45 1.25 -23.94
N GLU A 450 -22.59 1.47 -25.25
CA GLU A 450 -23.53 0.74 -26.10
C GLU A 450 -23.14 -0.73 -26.34
N THR A 451 -21.90 -1.13 -26.01
CA THR A 451 -21.46 -2.53 -26.09
C THR A 451 -21.69 -3.28 -24.79
N ASN A 452 -21.77 -4.62 -24.86
CA ASN A 452 -21.92 -5.46 -23.66
C ASN A 452 -20.67 -5.52 -22.76
N ASP A 453 -19.53 -4.95 -23.17
CA ASP A 453 -18.22 -5.05 -22.49
C ASP A 453 -17.66 -3.69 -22.00
N PHE A 454 -18.56 -2.75 -21.67
CA PHE A 454 -18.15 -1.48 -21.08
C PHE A 454 -17.71 -1.65 -19.62
N SER A 455 -16.80 -0.78 -19.17
CA SER A 455 -16.32 -0.71 -17.79
C SER A 455 -16.88 0.52 -17.06
N ASP A 456 -16.87 0.52 -15.73
CA ASP A 456 -17.26 1.69 -14.93
C ASP A 456 -16.42 2.94 -15.29
N SER A 457 -15.17 2.74 -15.70
CA SER A 457 -14.27 3.78 -16.20
C SER A 457 -14.83 4.49 -17.45
N ASP A 458 -15.50 3.76 -18.37
CA ASP A 458 -16.11 4.37 -19.55
C ASP A 458 -17.23 5.35 -19.15
N LEU A 459 -18.08 4.96 -18.21
CA LEU A 459 -19.18 5.79 -17.72
C LEU A 459 -18.68 6.97 -16.90
N SER A 460 -17.68 6.75 -16.06
CA SER A 460 -17.04 7.82 -15.29
C SER A 460 -16.38 8.86 -16.20
N ARG A 461 -15.65 8.43 -17.24
CA ARG A 461 -15.08 9.32 -18.27
C ARG A 461 -16.17 10.05 -19.06
N TRP A 462 -17.22 9.34 -19.45
CA TRP A 462 -18.39 9.94 -20.13
C TRP A 462 -19.04 11.04 -19.31
N LEU A 463 -19.28 10.79 -18.02
CA LEU A 463 -19.94 11.75 -17.13
C LEU A 463 -19.07 13.00 -16.94
N ARG A 464 -17.76 12.81 -16.66
CA ARG A 464 -16.81 13.92 -16.51
C ARG A 464 -16.73 14.77 -17.77
N ALA A 465 -16.63 14.15 -18.95
CA ALA A 465 -16.62 14.88 -20.21
C ALA A 465 -17.93 15.65 -20.42
N SER A 466 -19.07 14.98 -20.23
CA SER A 466 -20.39 15.54 -20.48
C SER A 466 -20.71 16.74 -19.59
N ARG A 467 -20.31 16.71 -18.32
CA ARG A 467 -20.50 17.83 -17.37
C ARG A 467 -19.80 19.12 -17.78
N LEU A 468 -18.70 19.01 -18.53
CA LEU A 468 -17.90 20.16 -18.95
C LEU A 468 -18.26 20.70 -20.34
N ARG A 469 -19.14 20.00 -21.07
CA ARG A 469 -19.56 20.42 -22.41
C ARG A 469 -20.53 21.60 -22.36
N ARG A 470 -20.46 22.42 -23.40
CA ARG A 470 -21.50 23.43 -23.68
C ARG A 470 -22.82 22.69 -23.97
N GLY A 471 -23.87 23.01 -23.21
CA GLY A 471 -25.17 22.35 -23.34
C GLY A 471 -25.36 21.09 -22.51
N PHE A 472 -24.58 20.89 -21.43
CA PHE A 472 -24.85 19.85 -20.44
C PHE A 472 -26.31 19.90 -19.94
N GLN A 473 -26.99 18.75 -19.96
CA GLN A 473 -28.36 18.57 -19.47
C GLN A 473 -28.33 17.59 -18.30
N MET A 474 -28.72 18.06 -17.11
CA MET A 474 -28.66 17.28 -15.87
C MET A 474 -29.64 16.11 -15.90
N GLU A 475 -30.81 16.31 -16.54
CA GLU A 475 -31.89 15.33 -16.66
C GLU A 475 -31.41 14.10 -17.44
N ARG A 476 -30.80 14.31 -18.62
CA ARG A 476 -30.18 13.23 -19.41
C ARG A 476 -29.06 12.52 -18.64
N ALA A 477 -28.29 13.25 -17.83
CA ALA A 477 -27.27 12.65 -16.99
C ALA A 477 -27.88 11.76 -15.90
N ILE A 478 -28.96 12.19 -15.26
CA ILE A 478 -29.72 11.41 -14.27
C ILE A 478 -30.26 10.12 -14.89
N GLU A 479 -30.90 10.20 -16.07
CA GLU A 479 -31.41 9.01 -16.78
C GLU A 479 -30.31 7.98 -17.01
N ARG A 480 -29.16 8.42 -17.54
CA ARG A 480 -28.00 7.55 -17.78
C ARG A 480 -27.40 6.98 -16.50
N LEU A 481 -27.36 7.75 -15.42
CA LEU A 481 -26.89 7.28 -14.11
C LEU A 481 -27.84 6.23 -13.50
N ILE A 482 -29.14 6.38 -13.69
CA ILE A 482 -30.13 5.37 -13.29
C ILE A 482 -29.88 4.08 -14.06
N ASP A 483 -29.67 4.15 -15.37
CA ASP A 483 -29.39 2.97 -16.19
C ASP A 483 -28.04 2.32 -15.84
N TRP A 484 -27.00 3.13 -15.57
CA TRP A 484 -25.74 2.63 -15.03
C TRP A 484 -25.96 1.85 -13.73
N HIS A 485 -26.68 2.42 -12.77
CA HIS A 485 -26.95 1.74 -11.52
C HIS A 485 -27.73 0.43 -11.71
N LYS A 486 -28.71 0.38 -12.62
CA LYS A 486 -29.43 -0.87 -12.94
C LYS A 486 -28.48 -1.96 -13.47
N LEU A 487 -27.52 -1.57 -14.32
CA LEU A 487 -26.53 -2.49 -14.91
C LEU A 487 -25.41 -2.88 -13.93
N ARG A 488 -25.14 -2.04 -12.93
CA ARG A 488 -24.06 -2.18 -11.94
C ARG A 488 -24.56 -1.77 -10.54
N PRO A 489 -25.43 -2.58 -9.90
CA PRO A 489 -26.10 -2.20 -8.65
C PRO A 489 -25.14 -2.01 -7.47
N ASN A 490 -23.96 -2.64 -7.51
CA ASN A 490 -22.94 -2.55 -6.47
C ASN A 490 -21.94 -1.39 -6.69
N ALA A 491 -22.00 -0.70 -7.83
CA ALA A 491 -21.12 0.44 -8.09
C ALA A 491 -21.57 1.66 -7.26
N VAL A 492 -20.63 2.28 -6.54
CA VAL A 492 -20.92 3.46 -5.70
C VAL A 492 -21.09 4.74 -6.50
N GLU A 493 -20.35 4.90 -7.60
CA GLU A 493 -20.29 6.12 -8.40
C GLU A 493 -21.66 6.59 -8.94
N PRO A 494 -22.48 5.73 -9.58
CA PRO A 494 -23.77 6.19 -10.10
C PRO A 494 -24.71 6.65 -8.97
N ALA A 495 -24.78 5.92 -7.86
CA ALA A 495 -25.56 6.34 -6.70
C ALA A 495 -25.06 7.68 -6.14
N PHE A 496 -23.73 7.88 -6.08
CA PHE A 496 -23.13 9.10 -5.58
C PHE A 496 -23.52 10.32 -6.42
N TYR A 497 -23.40 10.23 -7.75
CA TYR A 497 -23.77 11.34 -8.61
C TYR A 497 -25.28 11.57 -8.68
N LEU A 498 -26.11 10.53 -8.56
CA LEU A 498 -27.56 10.70 -8.43
C LEU A 498 -27.91 11.49 -7.17
N TYR A 499 -27.34 11.11 -6.04
CA TYR A 499 -27.45 11.86 -4.79
C TYR A 499 -27.04 13.34 -4.96
N VAL A 500 -25.88 13.60 -5.56
CA VAL A 500 -25.39 14.97 -5.79
C VAL A 500 -26.31 15.75 -6.73
N PHE A 501 -26.75 15.16 -7.85
CA PHE A 501 -27.59 15.87 -8.82
C PHE A 501 -28.99 16.16 -8.31
N TYR A 502 -29.63 15.23 -7.60
CA TYR A 502 -30.91 15.53 -6.96
C TYR A 502 -30.77 16.61 -5.87
N PHE A 503 -29.63 16.64 -5.16
CA PHE A 503 -29.36 17.71 -4.20
C PHE A 503 -29.22 19.08 -4.90
N LEU A 504 -28.54 19.14 -6.05
CA LEU A 504 -28.43 20.35 -6.86
C LEU A 504 -29.79 20.79 -7.44
N GLN A 505 -30.64 19.86 -7.89
CA GLN A 505 -32.01 20.16 -8.34
C GLN A 505 -32.87 20.71 -7.19
N TRP A 506 -32.73 20.17 -5.99
CA TRP A 506 -33.38 20.70 -4.80
C TRP A 506 -32.93 22.14 -4.49
N LEU A 507 -31.62 22.40 -4.46
CA LEU A 507 -31.11 23.75 -4.23
C LEU A 507 -31.59 24.76 -5.27
N ASN A 508 -31.51 24.39 -6.55
CA ASN A 508 -31.89 25.25 -7.65
C ASN A 508 -33.42 25.43 -7.80
N SER A 509 -34.23 24.63 -7.10
CA SER A 509 -35.69 24.83 -6.99
C SER A 509 -36.10 25.71 -5.79
N GLY A 510 -35.14 26.41 -5.18
CA GLY A 510 -35.40 27.23 -3.99
C GLY A 510 -35.66 26.41 -2.73
N ARG A 511 -35.19 25.15 -2.69
CA ARG A 511 -35.34 24.21 -1.55
C ARG A 511 -36.79 23.85 -1.19
N THR A 512 -37.69 23.87 -2.18
CA THR A 512 -39.12 23.64 -1.96
C THR A 512 -39.58 22.22 -2.34
N ASN A 513 -38.90 21.57 -3.28
CA ASN A 513 -39.35 20.29 -3.81
C ASN A 513 -38.88 19.09 -2.95
N GLU A 514 -39.78 18.58 -2.10
CA GLU A 514 -39.53 17.41 -1.24
C GLU A 514 -39.24 16.12 -2.01
N GLY A 515 -39.72 16.00 -3.26
CA GLY A 515 -39.46 14.84 -4.11
C GLY A 515 -37.98 14.65 -4.38
N TYR A 516 -37.25 15.75 -4.57
CA TYR A 516 -35.80 15.71 -4.71
C TYR A 516 -35.10 15.30 -3.42
N ILE A 517 -35.54 15.77 -2.24
CA ILE A 517 -34.98 15.33 -0.96
C ILE A 517 -35.18 13.84 -0.72
N ARG A 518 -36.35 13.28 -1.04
CA ARG A 518 -36.58 11.83 -0.96
C ARG A 518 -35.63 11.06 -1.88
N ALA A 519 -35.38 11.57 -3.08
CA ALA A 519 -34.41 10.98 -4.00
C ALA A 519 -32.97 11.07 -3.48
N VAL A 520 -32.57 12.21 -2.90
CA VAL A 520 -31.28 12.43 -2.23
C VAL A 520 -31.07 11.38 -1.14
N GLN A 521 -32.04 11.20 -0.24
CA GLN A 521 -31.98 10.22 0.84
C GLN A 521 -31.86 8.78 0.31
N LYS A 522 -32.72 8.40 -0.64
CA LYS A 522 -32.68 7.08 -1.29
C LYS A 522 -31.29 6.76 -1.84
N TRP A 523 -30.73 7.66 -2.66
CA TRP A 523 -29.45 7.39 -3.31
C TRP A 523 -28.27 7.47 -2.35
N LEU A 524 -28.35 8.32 -1.33
CA LEU A 524 -27.35 8.37 -0.27
C LEU A 524 -27.29 7.07 0.54
N ASP A 525 -28.43 6.43 0.81
CA ASP A 525 -28.44 5.15 1.50
C ASP A 525 -27.80 4.04 0.65
N VAL A 526 -28.04 4.02 -0.66
CA VAL A 526 -27.33 3.13 -1.60
C VAL A 526 -25.82 3.42 -1.60
N CYS A 527 -25.42 4.70 -1.60
CA CYS A 527 -23.99 5.07 -1.51
C CYS A 527 -23.35 4.50 -0.26
N ARG A 528 -24.02 4.63 0.89
CA ARG A 528 -23.52 4.11 2.16
C ARG A 528 -23.40 2.59 2.12
N GLN A 529 -24.34 1.89 1.52
CA GLN A 529 -24.27 0.42 1.40
C GLN A 529 -23.11 -0.04 0.50
N ASN A 530 -22.82 0.69 -0.58
CA ASN A 530 -21.85 0.29 -1.61
C ASN A 530 -20.45 0.91 -1.44
N ARG A 531 -20.25 1.83 -0.49
CA ARG A 531 -18.97 2.55 -0.38
C ARG A 531 -17.79 1.64 -0.03
N PRO A 532 -16.61 1.84 -0.64
CA PRO A 532 -15.40 1.12 -0.24
C PRO A 532 -15.00 1.38 1.21
N LEU A 533 -14.54 0.34 1.92
CA LEU A 533 -14.00 0.45 3.28
C LEU A 533 -12.79 1.41 3.31
N GLY A 534 -12.72 2.26 4.34
CA GLY A 534 -11.61 3.23 4.53
C GLY A 534 -11.80 4.62 3.88
N ASN A 535 -12.81 4.82 3.03
CA ASN A 535 -13.05 6.10 2.33
C ASN A 535 -13.97 7.09 3.09
N LYS A 536 -14.14 6.94 4.41
CA LYS A 536 -15.19 7.61 5.21
C LYS A 536 -15.04 9.13 5.43
N GLN A 537 -14.00 9.78 4.90
CA GLN A 537 -13.64 11.15 5.28
C GLN A 537 -13.18 12.05 4.11
N TRP A 538 -13.47 11.67 2.86
CA TRP A 538 -13.08 12.49 1.71
C TRP A 538 -14.28 13.07 0.96
N SER A 539 -14.14 14.34 0.56
CA SER A 539 -15.11 15.05 -0.25
C SER A 539 -14.70 15.05 -1.72
N TYR A 540 -15.44 14.33 -2.55
CA TYR A 540 -15.15 14.16 -3.97
C TYR A 540 -15.63 15.34 -4.82
N GLU A 541 -16.78 15.92 -4.45
CA GLU A 541 -17.40 17.03 -5.15
C GLU A 541 -17.57 18.21 -4.19
N TRP A 542 -17.40 19.42 -4.70
CA TRP A 542 -17.52 20.66 -3.94
C TRP A 542 -18.59 21.54 -4.57
N LEU A 543 -19.46 22.09 -3.73
CA LEU A 543 -20.49 23.02 -4.17
C LEU A 543 -19.82 24.28 -4.71
N VAL A 544 -20.33 24.80 -5.83
CA VAL A 544 -19.98 26.09 -6.40
C VAL A 544 -21.24 26.82 -6.85
N GLU A 545 -21.18 28.15 -6.89
CA GLU A 545 -22.26 28.98 -7.43
C GLU A 545 -21.76 29.69 -8.69
N ARG A 546 -22.48 29.55 -9.80
CA ARG A 546 -22.14 30.17 -11.09
C ARG A 546 -23.41 30.71 -11.75
N GLY A 547 -23.43 32.01 -12.06
CA GLY A 547 -24.58 32.63 -12.74
C GLY A 547 -25.90 32.50 -11.98
N GLY A 548 -25.86 32.59 -10.64
CA GLY A 548 -27.03 32.44 -9.77
C GLY A 548 -27.59 31.03 -9.65
N ARG A 549 -26.86 30.01 -10.12
CA ARG A 549 -27.22 28.59 -9.97
C ARG A 549 -26.12 27.82 -9.25
N PHE A 550 -26.52 26.87 -8.43
CA PHE A 550 -25.62 25.94 -7.76
C PHE A 550 -25.23 24.80 -8.68
N ASN A 551 -23.95 24.43 -8.63
CA ASN A 551 -23.38 23.27 -9.33
C ASN A 551 -22.34 22.58 -8.42
N ALA A 552 -21.82 21.45 -8.85
CA ALA A 552 -20.73 20.74 -8.20
C ALA A 552 -19.50 20.67 -9.10
N VAL A 553 -18.33 20.83 -8.50
CA VAL A 553 -17.02 20.70 -9.15
C VAL A 553 -16.24 19.58 -8.46
N HIS A 554 -15.69 18.68 -9.26
CA HIS A 554 -14.88 17.57 -8.75
C HIS A 554 -13.58 18.09 -8.15
N PHE A 555 -13.11 17.50 -7.06
CA PHE A 555 -11.94 17.99 -6.33
C PHE A 555 -10.67 18.07 -7.20
N SER A 556 -10.52 17.21 -8.21
CA SER A 556 -9.37 17.24 -9.13
C SER A 556 -9.34 18.47 -10.03
N ASP A 557 -10.48 19.12 -10.22
CA ASP A 557 -10.60 20.35 -11.00
C ASP A 557 -10.45 21.60 -10.10
N LEU A 558 -10.37 21.40 -8.78
CA LEU A 558 -9.93 22.43 -7.86
C LEU A 558 -8.40 22.49 -7.89
N GLU A 559 -7.86 23.62 -8.30
CA GLU A 559 -6.41 23.86 -8.30
C GLU A 559 -5.80 23.98 -6.88
N PHE A 560 -6.53 23.62 -5.83
CA PHE A 560 -6.09 23.60 -4.44
C PHE A 560 -6.88 22.57 -3.62
N ASP A 561 -6.37 22.20 -2.45
CA ASP A 561 -7.08 21.33 -1.49
C ASP A 561 -7.86 22.21 -0.48
N PRO A 562 -9.21 22.25 -0.54
CA PRO A 562 -9.98 23.11 0.33
C PRO A 562 -9.86 22.72 1.80
N VAL A 563 -9.78 21.42 2.11
CA VAL A 563 -9.69 20.94 3.49
C VAL A 563 -8.37 21.39 4.11
N GLN A 564 -7.24 21.24 3.41
CA GLN A 564 -5.93 21.68 3.90
C GLN A 564 -5.88 23.21 4.10
N THR A 565 -6.58 23.96 3.25
CA THR A 565 -6.68 25.41 3.35
C THR A 565 -7.52 25.81 4.57
N ILE A 566 -8.67 25.17 4.78
CA ILE A 566 -9.58 25.44 5.92
C ILE A 566 -8.94 25.04 7.27
N ILE A 567 -8.05 24.05 7.33
CA ILE A 567 -7.29 23.71 8.56
C ILE A 567 -5.99 24.55 8.71
N GLY A 568 -5.75 25.53 7.83
CA GLY A 568 -4.64 26.48 7.96
C GLY A 568 -3.26 25.95 7.54
N ARG A 569 -3.18 24.82 6.83
CA ARG A 569 -1.90 24.28 6.33
C ARG A 569 -1.41 24.95 5.05
N THR A 570 -2.32 25.56 4.28
CA THR A 570 -2.02 26.33 3.07
C THR A 570 -2.72 27.71 3.11
N PRO A 571 -2.39 28.56 4.09
CA PRO A 571 -3.11 29.82 4.33
C PRO A 571 -3.00 30.80 3.15
N GLN A 572 -1.94 30.70 2.34
CA GLN A 572 -1.78 31.51 1.12
C GLN A 572 -2.88 31.25 0.07
N LEU A 573 -3.63 30.15 0.17
CA LEU A 573 -4.71 29.79 -0.74
C LEU A 573 -6.11 30.15 -0.20
N SER A 574 -6.24 30.74 0.99
CA SER A 574 -7.54 31.05 1.62
C SER A 574 -8.46 31.91 0.75
N GLY A 575 -7.89 32.81 -0.06
CA GLY A 575 -8.66 33.60 -1.02
C GLY A 575 -9.43 32.76 -2.05
N ARG A 576 -8.94 31.55 -2.37
CA ARG A 576 -9.59 30.63 -3.32
C ARG A 576 -10.84 29.97 -2.73
N LEU A 577 -11.04 29.97 -1.40
CA LEU A 577 -12.27 29.45 -0.79
C LEU A 577 -13.52 30.22 -1.24
N LYS A 578 -13.37 31.48 -1.67
CA LYS A 578 -14.45 32.30 -2.24
C LYS A 578 -15.06 31.74 -3.51
N GLN A 579 -14.36 30.83 -4.20
CA GLN A 579 -14.89 30.18 -5.41
C GLN A 579 -15.90 29.06 -5.08
N LEU A 580 -15.96 28.64 -3.81
CA LEU A 580 -16.83 27.57 -3.35
C LEU A 580 -18.17 28.15 -2.88
N GLY A 581 -19.24 27.41 -3.18
CA GLY A 581 -20.59 27.76 -2.79
C GLY A 581 -20.78 27.61 -1.29
N ARG A 582 -21.36 28.62 -0.66
CA ARG A 582 -21.76 28.57 0.74
C ARG A 582 -23.27 28.45 0.86
N LEU A 583 -23.73 27.56 1.73
CA LEU A 583 -25.14 27.42 2.07
C LEU A 583 -25.40 27.91 3.49
N GLU A 584 -26.56 28.51 3.67
CA GLU A 584 -27.10 28.80 4.99
C GLU A 584 -28.01 27.68 5.48
N GLY A 585 -27.94 27.39 6.77
CA GLY A 585 -28.81 26.45 7.48
C GLY A 585 -28.89 26.80 8.96
N THR A 586 -29.75 26.09 9.69
CA THR A 586 -29.95 26.32 11.13
C THR A 586 -29.21 25.25 11.93
N LEU A 587 -28.42 25.65 12.93
CA LEU A 587 -27.77 24.71 13.84
C LEU A 587 -28.85 23.94 14.61
N SER A 588 -29.09 22.68 14.24
CA SER A 588 -30.17 21.89 14.81
C SER A 588 -29.74 21.13 16.05
N ARG A 589 -28.47 20.69 16.11
CA ARG A 589 -27.94 19.97 17.28
C ARG A 589 -26.42 20.07 17.40
N TYR A 590 -25.93 20.35 18.60
CA TYR A 590 -24.51 20.41 18.95
C TYR A 590 -24.12 19.24 19.85
N PHE A 591 -23.10 18.48 19.45
CA PHE A 591 -22.58 17.34 20.24
C PHE A 591 -21.19 17.61 20.83
N GLY A 592 -20.44 18.55 20.27
CA GLY A 592 -19.11 18.92 20.72
C GLY A 592 -18.28 19.62 19.63
N PRO A 593 -17.02 19.99 19.93
CA PRO A 593 -16.18 20.78 19.01
C PRO A 593 -15.84 20.06 17.70
N GLN A 594 -16.03 18.74 17.65
CA GLN A 594 -15.77 17.92 16.46
C GLN A 594 -17.02 17.54 15.67
N HIS A 595 -18.22 17.71 16.24
CA HIS A 595 -19.45 17.16 15.68
C HIS A 595 -20.67 18.03 16.02
N ALA A 596 -21.32 18.55 14.98
CA ALA A 596 -22.65 19.15 15.07
C ALA A 596 -23.45 18.93 13.77
N LEU A 597 -24.76 19.15 13.85
CA LEU A 597 -25.70 19.02 12.75
C LEU A 597 -26.32 20.37 12.43
N VAL A 598 -26.35 20.69 11.13
CA VAL A 598 -27.03 21.87 10.60
C VAL A 598 -28.12 21.40 9.65
N ASP A 599 -29.36 21.82 9.90
CA ASP A 599 -30.48 21.59 8.99
C ASP A 599 -30.46 22.64 7.87
N LEU A 600 -30.35 22.17 6.62
CA LEU A 600 -30.40 23.04 5.43
C LEU A 600 -31.83 23.39 5.00
N GLY A 601 -32.84 22.86 5.70
CA GLY A 601 -34.26 22.96 5.39
C GLY A 601 -34.87 21.59 5.05
N GLN A 602 -36.19 21.46 5.26
CA GLN A 602 -36.94 20.21 5.02
C GLN A 602 -36.36 18.98 5.75
N HIS A 603 -35.85 19.18 6.98
CA HIS A 603 -35.25 18.12 7.80
C HIS A 603 -34.08 17.41 7.11
N PHE A 604 -33.22 18.18 6.42
CA PHE A 604 -32.01 17.67 5.80
C PHE A 604 -30.77 18.09 6.61
N PRO A 605 -30.41 17.34 7.67
CA PRO A 605 -29.25 17.64 8.47
C PRO A 605 -27.96 17.25 7.74
N ILE A 606 -26.99 18.15 7.78
CA ILE A 606 -25.61 17.88 7.34
C ILE A 606 -24.65 17.98 8.53
N HIS A 607 -23.59 17.19 8.45
CA HIS A 607 -22.53 17.19 9.45
C HIS A 607 -21.60 18.39 9.27
N ILE A 608 -21.25 19.05 10.37
CA ILE A 608 -20.19 20.07 10.41
C ILE A 608 -19.19 19.78 11.54
N THR A 609 -18.00 20.34 11.42
CA THR A 609 -17.02 20.42 12.51
C THR A 609 -17.03 21.84 13.11
N PRO A 610 -17.64 22.06 14.29
CA PRO A 610 -17.82 23.38 14.92
C PRO A 610 -16.52 24.11 15.28
N ARG A 611 -15.47 23.35 15.62
CA ARG A 611 -14.22 23.87 16.20
C ARG A 611 -14.49 24.69 17.47
N SER A 612 -13.71 25.74 17.71
CA SER A 612 -13.83 26.63 18.87
C SER A 612 -14.83 27.77 18.69
N GLU A 613 -15.33 27.99 17.47
CA GLU A 613 -16.11 29.19 17.11
C GLU A 613 -17.62 28.99 17.32
N ILE A 614 -18.09 27.75 17.26
CA ILE A 614 -19.50 27.40 17.44
C ILE A 614 -19.66 26.57 18.71
N VAL A 615 -20.49 27.06 19.63
CA VAL A 615 -20.80 26.42 20.91
C VAL A 615 -22.28 26.05 20.99
N ARG A 616 -22.65 25.33 22.05
CA ARG A 616 -24.03 24.86 22.28
C ARG A 616 -25.07 25.99 22.27
N ASP A 617 -24.73 27.17 22.79
CA ASP A 617 -25.63 28.33 22.86
C ASP A 617 -26.01 28.91 21.48
N HIS A 618 -25.36 28.43 20.42
CA HIS A 618 -25.71 28.78 19.05
C HIS A 618 -26.77 27.84 18.44
N GLU A 619 -27.28 26.83 19.17
CA GLU A 619 -28.38 25.99 18.70
C GLU A 619 -29.60 26.88 18.33
N GLY A 620 -30.24 26.57 17.20
CA GLY A 620 -31.30 27.39 16.62
C GLY A 620 -30.83 28.62 15.82
N ARG A 621 -29.55 28.98 15.86
CA ARG A 621 -29.01 30.10 15.06
C ARG A 621 -28.66 29.67 13.63
N ARG A 622 -28.64 30.65 12.73
CA ARG A 622 -28.25 30.46 11.33
C ARG A 622 -26.74 30.47 11.18
N LEU A 623 -26.26 29.50 10.41
CA LEU A 623 -24.86 29.32 10.04
C LEU A 623 -24.72 29.33 8.53
N LYS A 624 -23.62 29.87 8.04
CA LYS A 624 -23.19 29.83 6.64
C LYS A 624 -21.95 28.95 6.52
N MET A 625 -21.95 27.99 5.62
CA MET A 625 -20.85 27.02 5.49
C MET A 625 -20.58 26.65 4.05
N ILE A 626 -19.33 26.29 3.75
CA ILE A 626 -18.94 25.68 2.48
C ILE A 626 -19.46 24.24 2.47
N VAL A 627 -20.06 23.79 1.36
CA VAL A 627 -20.61 22.43 1.27
C VAL A 627 -19.82 21.58 0.30
N SER A 628 -19.62 20.33 0.69
CA SER A 628 -18.95 19.30 -0.10
C SER A 628 -19.69 17.97 0.00
N PHE A 629 -19.44 17.06 -0.92
CA PHE A 629 -20.16 15.79 -1.03
C PHE A 629 -19.20 14.61 -0.92
N SER A 630 -19.56 13.65 -0.07
CA SER A 630 -18.86 12.39 0.15
C SER A 630 -19.81 11.20 -0.04
N TYR A 631 -19.28 9.97 -0.03
CA TYR A 631 -20.13 8.77 -0.04
C TYR A 631 -20.96 8.59 1.25
N ASP A 632 -20.62 9.30 2.33
CA ASP A 632 -21.39 9.28 3.58
C ASP A 632 -22.44 10.41 3.66
N GLY A 633 -22.36 11.37 2.73
CA GLY A 633 -23.32 12.49 2.60
C GLY A 633 -22.63 13.84 2.47
N ALA A 634 -23.43 14.89 2.60
CA ALA A 634 -22.97 16.27 2.50
C ALA A 634 -22.29 16.66 3.82
N VAL A 635 -21.17 17.37 3.70
CA VAL A 635 -20.38 17.85 4.82
C VAL A 635 -20.22 19.36 4.69
N GLY A 636 -20.54 20.08 5.77
CA GLY A 636 -20.32 21.51 5.89
C GLY A 636 -18.95 21.81 6.52
N TRP A 637 -18.26 22.77 5.91
CA TRP A 637 -16.92 23.22 6.28
C TRP A 637 -16.92 24.72 6.54
N ASP A 638 -15.95 25.16 7.34
CA ASP A 638 -15.70 26.58 7.61
C ASP A 638 -16.98 27.32 8.06
N PRO A 639 -17.64 26.86 9.14
CA PRO A 639 -18.97 27.36 9.49
C PRO A 639 -18.87 28.74 10.17
N GLU A 640 -19.62 29.70 9.66
CA GLU A 640 -19.66 31.09 10.13
C GLU A 640 -21.07 31.42 10.66
N LEU A 641 -21.17 32.14 11.79
CA LEU A 641 -22.45 32.67 12.26
C LEU A 641 -22.96 33.77 11.32
N VAL A 642 -24.21 33.64 10.86
CA VAL A 642 -24.88 34.71 10.13
C VAL A 642 -25.26 35.78 11.15
N ARG A 643 -24.60 36.95 11.08
CA ARG A 643 -24.98 38.11 11.90
C ARG A 643 -26.36 38.58 11.45
N VAL A 644 -27.28 38.66 12.42
CA VAL A 644 -28.63 39.21 12.24
C VAL A 644 -28.53 40.73 12.11
#